data_AF-A0A3C0KWR2-F1
#
_entry.id   AF-A0A3C0KWR2-F1
#
_cell.length_a   1.000
_cell.length_b   1.000
_cell.length_c   1.000
_cell.angle_alpha   90.00
_cell.angle_beta   90.00
_cell.angle_gamma   90.00
#
_symmetry.space_group_name_H-M   'P 1'
#
loop_
_entity.id
_entity.type
_entity.pdbx_description
1 polymer ?
#
loop_
_entity_poly.entity_id
_entity_poly.type
_entity_poly.pdbx_seq_one_letter_code
_entity_poly.pdbx_strand_id
1 'polypeptide(L)'
;MTTTDTEYALMAGNAYRSTRDKMNWISAPQGWSEFKYEKNESSGFEAVSFQNTANPNEIVISFAGTGSGMNQDWWANCGLVTGFGAEQLLQAAEYYLQVKALNPNATITFTGHSLGGGLAALMGVFFNKQAVTFDQAPFLLSAEKNLLNPDVAATLRDDLLLKGYSETLLIDLYNFLETRTLMGPIPNSNMVRAIHVDGEVLSVWFPISIIGLQTPPLTHGPTDLSSTNLHSQALLTAFMENDQFRKITFKLTDLLGMIFDSNLYYNDPNKLIDPKRNFLENLVRHQAGVQGSFAADGMLDRFTTDLQLIAGSGSTSMSDANMTKALTAFAMQAYYDNRLAVGETLFDTENITGGLHFDRSKVAGMLEDPNPNDGNDQGVKGYTMYFKAYLETIPAEDRTFIEAMLPELLDWFIQTGNGSMTATAGDQRAFMLGGSGNDNLTGGSQADVLVGNGGTDMLSGGDSYDILIGGEGNDILEGGTGDDILLGGKGMDAYTWNTGDGNDSIIEERESDGKIHGIIRINNGAGNEFFAAGGFIREGESDIWKMTRSDGTVLTLVHGSTWQLALADGSTLDLGNFQDGDFGINLLAAIPEASNSAPSVQGTNTEVGNAWINGGAGNDQMDGGAGDDVFSGGGGSDTIFAGGGNDDIFGDYEA
;
A
#
# COMPACT_ATOMS: atom_id res chain seq x y z
N MET A 1 17.02 -4.86 -34.93
CA MET A 1 17.04 -4.17 -33.63
C MET A 1 18.26 -4.67 -32.89
N THR A 2 18.98 -3.81 -32.17
CA THR A 2 20.09 -4.24 -31.32
C THR A 2 19.53 -4.82 -30.01
N THR A 3 20.04 -5.98 -29.59
CA THR A 3 19.69 -6.58 -28.29
C THR A 3 19.85 -5.55 -27.14
N THR A 4 18.83 -5.47 -26.29
CA THR A 4 18.75 -4.57 -25.13
C THR A 4 19.35 -5.19 -23.87
N ASP A 5 19.68 -4.35 -22.87
CA ASP A 5 20.24 -4.82 -21.60
C ASP A 5 19.27 -5.70 -20.83
N THR A 6 17.98 -5.39 -20.90
CA THR A 6 16.91 -6.21 -20.32
C THR A 6 16.85 -7.59 -20.98
N GLU A 7 16.97 -7.69 -22.31
CA GLU A 7 17.02 -9.00 -22.99
C GLU A 7 18.25 -9.80 -22.54
N TYR A 8 19.41 -9.17 -22.40
CA TYR A 8 20.60 -9.82 -21.82
C TYR A 8 20.35 -10.28 -20.38
N ALA A 9 19.71 -9.45 -19.54
CA ALA A 9 19.42 -9.77 -18.13
C ALA A 9 18.45 -10.95 -18.00
N LEU A 10 17.41 -11.00 -18.83
CA LEU A 10 16.49 -12.13 -18.89
C LEU A 10 17.18 -13.41 -19.36
N MET A 11 18.07 -13.34 -20.35
CA MET A 11 18.88 -14.49 -20.79
C MET A 11 19.91 -14.94 -19.73
N ALA A 12 20.46 -14.01 -18.95
CA ALA A 12 21.31 -14.32 -17.80
C ALA A 12 20.52 -15.06 -16.70
N GLY A 13 19.29 -14.64 -16.43
CA GLY A 13 18.37 -15.32 -15.51
C GLY A 13 17.91 -16.70 -16.02
N ASN A 14 17.66 -16.84 -17.32
CA ASN A 14 17.24 -18.11 -17.96
C ASN A 14 18.29 -19.22 -17.85
N ALA A 15 19.59 -18.87 -17.77
CA ALA A 15 20.67 -19.84 -17.71
C ALA A 15 20.64 -20.72 -16.44
N TYR A 16 20.02 -20.24 -15.35
CA TYR A 16 19.88 -20.98 -14.09
C TYR A 16 18.77 -22.04 -14.16
N ARG A 17 19.04 -23.21 -14.77
CA ARG A 17 18.02 -24.27 -14.89
C ARG A 17 18.23 -25.40 -13.90
N SER A 18 19.48 -25.73 -13.61
CA SER A 18 19.81 -26.83 -12.71
C SER A 18 19.62 -26.50 -11.24
N THR A 19 19.60 -25.21 -10.90
CA THR A 19 19.60 -24.70 -9.53
C THR A 19 18.28 -24.08 -9.13
N ARG A 20 17.35 -23.92 -10.08
CA ARG A 20 16.04 -23.32 -9.86
C ARG A 20 14.93 -24.29 -10.22
N ASP A 21 13.80 -24.17 -9.54
CA ASP A 21 12.58 -24.87 -9.94
C ASP A 21 12.14 -24.40 -11.35
N LYS A 22 11.62 -25.33 -12.15
CA LYS A 22 11.13 -25.06 -13.51
C LYS A 22 10.09 -23.94 -13.55
N MET A 23 9.25 -23.81 -12.51
CA MET A 23 8.28 -22.73 -12.40
C MET A 23 8.95 -21.35 -12.32
N ASN A 24 10.14 -21.28 -11.70
CA ASN A 24 10.92 -20.05 -11.51
C ASN A 24 12.01 -19.83 -12.58
N TRP A 25 12.06 -20.67 -13.64
CA TRP A 25 12.91 -20.43 -14.81
C TRP A 25 12.38 -19.28 -15.66
N ILE A 26 13.12 -18.17 -15.72
CA ILE A 26 12.83 -17.08 -16.66
C ILE A 26 12.93 -17.65 -18.09
N SER A 27 11.86 -17.62 -18.87
CA SER A 27 11.88 -18.11 -20.27
C SER A 27 12.62 -17.12 -21.18
N ALA A 28 13.00 -17.56 -22.39
CA ALA A 28 13.66 -16.67 -23.34
C ALA A 28 12.81 -15.42 -23.64
N PRO A 29 13.44 -14.25 -23.85
CA PRO A 29 12.73 -13.03 -24.24
C PRO A 29 11.94 -13.21 -25.54
N GLN A 30 10.88 -12.42 -25.71
CA GLN A 30 10.16 -12.40 -26.99
C GLN A 30 11.11 -12.07 -28.15
N GLY A 31 10.95 -12.76 -29.28
CA GLY A 31 11.85 -12.59 -30.43
C GLY A 31 13.16 -13.40 -30.37
N TRP A 32 13.40 -14.19 -29.33
CA TRP A 32 14.61 -15.02 -29.18
C TRP A 32 14.29 -16.50 -28.99
N SER A 33 14.92 -17.39 -29.75
CA SER A 33 14.76 -18.84 -29.59
C SER A 33 16.01 -19.50 -29.04
N GLU A 34 15.84 -20.39 -28.07
CA GLU A 34 16.90 -21.26 -27.58
C GLU A 34 17.23 -22.34 -28.62
N PHE A 35 18.52 -22.61 -28.85
CA PHE A 35 18.93 -23.65 -29.80
C PHE A 35 20.06 -24.58 -29.31
N LYS A 36 20.77 -24.23 -28.22
CA LYS A 36 21.77 -25.11 -27.59
C LYS A 36 21.74 -24.90 -26.07
N TYR A 37 21.85 -25.99 -25.34
CA TYR A 37 21.96 -26.02 -23.87
C TYR A 37 22.98 -27.10 -23.49
N GLU A 38 23.82 -26.81 -22.51
CA GLU A 38 24.81 -27.76 -21.98
C GLU A 38 24.98 -27.58 -20.47
N LYS A 39 25.10 -28.70 -19.77
CA LYS A 39 25.30 -28.78 -18.32
C LYS A 39 26.38 -29.81 -18.01
N ASN A 40 27.28 -29.50 -17.07
CA ASN A 40 28.18 -30.46 -16.46
C ASN A 40 27.93 -30.49 -14.94
N GLU A 41 27.44 -31.62 -14.44
CA GLU A 41 27.09 -31.77 -13.02
C GLU A 41 28.31 -31.79 -12.09
N SER A 42 29.48 -32.17 -12.60
CA SER A 42 30.70 -32.29 -11.79
C SER A 42 31.37 -30.93 -11.56
N SER A 43 31.41 -30.09 -12.59
CA SER A 43 32.00 -28.76 -12.50
C SER A 43 31.00 -27.67 -12.12
N GLY A 44 29.69 -27.93 -12.27
CA GLY A 44 28.63 -26.94 -12.11
C GLY A 44 28.44 -26.03 -13.34
N PHE A 45 29.16 -26.26 -14.43
CA PHE A 45 29.02 -25.46 -15.65
C PHE A 45 27.65 -25.63 -16.28
N GLU A 46 27.02 -24.52 -16.65
CA GLU A 46 25.73 -24.50 -17.32
C GLU A 46 25.67 -23.30 -18.29
N ALA A 47 25.25 -23.56 -19.53
CA ALA A 47 25.21 -22.54 -20.59
C ALA A 47 24.05 -22.74 -21.57
N VAL A 48 23.48 -21.63 -22.03
CA VAL A 48 22.37 -21.59 -23.01
C VAL A 48 22.73 -20.64 -24.16
N SER A 49 22.41 -21.03 -25.39
CA SER A 49 22.52 -20.17 -26.58
C SER A 49 21.16 -19.78 -27.11
N PHE A 50 20.99 -18.49 -27.35
CA PHE A 50 19.80 -17.88 -27.92
C PHE A 50 20.13 -17.32 -29.31
N GLN A 51 19.20 -17.47 -30.24
CA GLN A 51 19.27 -16.91 -31.58
C GLN A 51 18.11 -15.94 -31.79
N ASN A 52 18.41 -14.77 -32.35
CA ASN A 52 17.37 -13.80 -32.66
C ASN A 52 16.51 -14.31 -33.83
N THR A 53 15.20 -14.35 -33.64
CA THR A 53 14.25 -14.88 -34.65
C THR A 53 14.13 -13.99 -35.89
N ALA A 54 14.36 -12.67 -35.74
CA ALA A 54 14.37 -11.72 -36.85
C ALA A 54 15.75 -11.61 -37.52
N ASN A 55 16.83 -11.97 -36.82
CA ASN A 55 18.20 -11.95 -37.31
C ASN A 55 18.99 -13.20 -36.86
N PRO A 56 18.94 -14.31 -37.61
CA PRO A 56 19.60 -15.56 -37.20
C PRO A 56 21.12 -15.49 -37.03
N ASN A 57 21.78 -14.43 -37.53
CA ASN A 57 23.21 -14.22 -37.31
C ASN A 57 23.52 -13.53 -35.96
N GLU A 58 22.51 -13.12 -35.20
CA GLU A 58 22.69 -12.55 -33.86
C GLU A 58 22.45 -13.64 -32.82
N ILE A 59 23.51 -13.96 -32.07
CA ILE A 59 23.52 -15.03 -31.09
C ILE A 59 24.00 -14.48 -29.75
N VAL A 60 23.32 -14.90 -28.69
CA VAL A 60 23.75 -14.64 -27.32
C VAL A 60 24.05 -15.96 -26.64
N ILE A 61 25.23 -16.06 -26.02
CA ILE A 61 25.60 -17.17 -25.16
C ILE A 61 25.53 -16.68 -23.72
N SER A 62 24.69 -17.33 -22.92
CA SER A 62 24.50 -17.03 -21.50
C SER A 62 25.11 -18.13 -20.64
N PHE A 63 25.91 -17.74 -19.65
CA PHE A 63 26.49 -18.65 -18.67
C PHE A 63 25.75 -18.49 -17.33
N ALA A 64 25.38 -19.61 -16.70
CA ALA A 64 24.79 -19.60 -15.37
C ALA A 64 25.85 -19.29 -14.30
N GLY A 65 25.41 -18.73 -13.17
CA GLY A 65 26.28 -18.60 -12.00
C GLY A 65 26.19 -19.79 -11.05
N THR A 66 26.73 -19.63 -9.84
CA THR A 66 26.77 -20.66 -8.79
C THR A 66 25.38 -21.04 -8.29
N GLY A 67 25.12 -22.34 -8.14
CA GLY A 67 23.91 -22.87 -7.51
C GLY A 67 23.88 -22.83 -5.98
N SER A 68 22.81 -23.37 -5.38
CA SER A 68 22.60 -23.46 -3.92
C SER A 68 23.63 -24.33 -3.18
N GLY A 69 24.49 -25.03 -3.91
CA GLY A 69 25.69 -25.68 -3.38
C GLY A 69 26.90 -24.75 -3.42
N MET A 70 26.93 -23.71 -2.58
CA MET A 70 28.12 -22.82 -2.43
C MET A 70 29.44 -23.59 -2.19
N ASN A 71 29.41 -24.86 -1.76
CA ASN A 71 30.60 -25.65 -1.47
C ASN A 71 31.25 -26.36 -2.67
N GLN A 72 30.59 -26.53 -3.83
CA GLN A 72 31.20 -27.16 -5.01
C GLN A 72 31.61 -26.11 -6.06
N ASP A 73 30.71 -25.20 -6.41
CA ASP A 73 30.95 -24.19 -7.45
C ASP A 73 31.91 -23.07 -7.02
N TRP A 74 31.87 -22.65 -5.74
CA TRP A 74 32.83 -21.68 -5.22
C TRP A 74 34.22 -22.27 -5.12
N TRP A 75 34.35 -23.55 -4.72
CA TRP A 75 35.64 -24.24 -4.68
C TRP A 75 36.20 -24.52 -6.07
N ALA A 76 35.34 -24.77 -7.07
CA ALA A 76 35.76 -24.97 -8.46
C ALA A 76 36.25 -23.67 -9.13
N ASN A 77 35.77 -22.49 -8.69
CA ASN A 77 36.04 -21.21 -9.36
C ASN A 77 36.70 -20.13 -8.48
N CYS A 78 36.94 -20.37 -7.19
CA CYS A 78 37.75 -19.47 -6.36
C CYS A 78 39.17 -19.30 -6.91
N GLY A 79 39.62 -20.28 -7.71
CA GLY A 79 40.79 -20.15 -8.57
C GLY A 79 40.70 -18.91 -9.44
N LEU A 80 39.62 -18.70 -10.20
CA LEU A 80 39.50 -17.57 -11.12
C LEU A 80 39.47 -16.21 -10.39
N VAL A 81 38.91 -16.16 -9.19
CA VAL A 81 38.98 -14.98 -8.31
C VAL A 81 40.44 -14.66 -7.95
N THR A 82 41.25 -15.69 -7.74
CA THR A 82 42.67 -15.57 -7.36
C THR A 82 43.64 -15.62 -8.55
N GLY A 83 43.15 -15.68 -9.79
CA GLY A 83 43.99 -15.76 -11.00
C GLY A 83 44.51 -17.15 -11.34
N PHE A 84 43.91 -18.21 -10.80
CA PHE A 84 44.13 -19.60 -11.20
C PHE A 84 43.00 -20.03 -12.14
N GLY A 85 43.33 -20.74 -13.23
CA GLY A 85 42.31 -21.22 -14.17
C GLY A 85 41.26 -22.12 -13.50
N ALA A 86 40.08 -22.23 -14.12
CA ALA A 86 39.03 -23.15 -13.66
C ALA A 86 38.48 -23.98 -14.82
N GLU A 87 37.99 -25.18 -14.50
CA GLU A 87 37.40 -26.10 -15.47
C GLU A 87 36.22 -25.46 -16.22
N GLN A 88 35.41 -24.63 -15.55
CA GLN A 88 34.27 -23.95 -16.17
C GLN A 88 34.69 -22.93 -17.24
N LEU A 89 35.87 -22.32 -17.13
CA LEU A 89 36.39 -21.41 -18.17
C LEU A 89 36.75 -22.16 -19.45
N LEU A 90 37.39 -23.34 -19.31
CA LEU A 90 37.65 -24.21 -20.45
C LEU A 90 36.35 -24.67 -21.11
N GLN A 91 35.37 -25.07 -20.29
CA GLN A 91 34.04 -25.47 -20.78
C GLN A 91 33.30 -24.32 -21.48
N ALA A 92 33.39 -23.09 -20.95
CA ALA A 92 32.84 -21.89 -21.60
C ALA A 92 33.47 -21.64 -22.98
N ALA A 93 34.79 -21.82 -23.10
CA ALA A 93 35.50 -21.67 -24.37
C ALA A 93 35.14 -22.78 -25.38
N GLU A 94 35.07 -24.03 -24.94
CA GLU A 94 34.61 -25.15 -25.77
C GLU A 94 33.19 -24.91 -26.28
N TYR A 95 32.28 -24.49 -25.39
CA TYR A 95 30.90 -24.19 -25.75
C TYR A 95 30.81 -23.07 -26.80
N TYR A 96 31.54 -21.97 -26.60
CA TYR A 96 31.65 -20.88 -27.59
C TYR A 96 32.14 -21.37 -28.95
N LEU A 97 33.23 -22.15 -28.97
CA LEU A 97 33.82 -22.66 -30.21
C LEU A 97 32.86 -23.61 -30.95
N GLN A 98 32.12 -24.43 -30.22
CA GLN A 98 31.05 -25.27 -30.80
C GLN A 98 29.93 -24.41 -31.40
N VAL A 99 29.46 -23.38 -30.69
CA VAL A 99 28.43 -22.46 -31.22
C VAL A 99 28.94 -21.72 -32.45
N LYS A 100 30.20 -21.27 -32.45
CA LYS A 100 30.83 -20.59 -33.58
C LYS A 100 31.00 -21.51 -34.79
N ALA A 101 31.34 -22.79 -34.56
CA ALA A 101 31.44 -23.79 -35.62
C ALA A 101 30.08 -24.06 -36.28
N LEU A 102 29.01 -24.10 -35.49
CA LEU A 102 27.63 -24.23 -35.98
C LEU A 102 27.15 -22.95 -36.69
N ASN A 103 27.69 -21.78 -36.33
CA ASN A 103 27.26 -20.48 -36.83
C ASN A 103 28.46 -19.59 -37.25
N PRO A 104 29.17 -19.92 -38.36
CA PRO A 104 30.44 -19.27 -38.71
C PRO A 104 30.34 -17.76 -38.93
N ASN A 105 29.18 -17.29 -39.39
CA ASN A 105 28.93 -15.88 -39.71
C ASN A 105 28.22 -15.11 -38.59
N ALA A 106 27.90 -15.77 -37.48
CA ALA A 106 27.18 -15.12 -36.40
C ALA A 106 28.06 -14.11 -35.66
N THR A 107 27.43 -12.98 -35.31
CA THR A 107 27.85 -12.07 -34.25
C THR A 107 27.41 -12.70 -32.93
N ILE A 108 28.39 -13.05 -32.09
CA ILE A 108 28.17 -13.71 -30.81
C ILE A 108 28.47 -12.70 -29.70
N THR A 109 27.51 -12.51 -28.80
CA THR A 109 27.65 -11.74 -27.56
C THR A 109 27.55 -12.67 -26.36
N PHE A 110 28.30 -12.38 -25.30
CA PHE A 110 28.23 -13.13 -24.04
C PHE A 110 27.38 -12.40 -23.00
N THR A 111 26.69 -13.16 -22.16
CA THR A 111 26.03 -12.62 -20.98
C THR A 111 26.04 -13.62 -19.82
N GLY A 112 25.69 -13.16 -18.64
CA GLY A 112 25.64 -13.97 -17.44
C GLY A 112 25.55 -13.13 -16.18
N HIS A 113 25.11 -13.76 -15.11
CA HIS A 113 25.01 -13.18 -13.77
C HIS A 113 26.00 -13.83 -12.82
N SER A 114 26.52 -13.10 -11.83
CA SER A 114 27.42 -13.63 -10.81
C SER A 114 28.66 -14.32 -11.43
N LEU A 115 28.95 -15.56 -11.04
CA LEU A 115 29.99 -16.40 -11.63
C LEU A 115 29.90 -16.48 -13.16
N GLY A 116 28.70 -16.67 -13.71
CA GLY A 116 28.46 -16.71 -15.15
C GLY A 116 28.74 -15.38 -15.84
N GLY A 117 28.48 -14.27 -15.14
CA GLY A 117 28.90 -12.94 -15.57
C GLY A 117 30.43 -12.82 -15.64
N GLY A 118 31.14 -13.36 -14.65
CA GLY A 118 32.61 -13.42 -14.67
C GLY A 118 33.15 -14.21 -15.86
N LEU A 119 32.56 -15.37 -16.16
CA LEU A 119 32.92 -16.17 -17.34
C LEU A 119 32.64 -15.41 -18.64
N ALA A 120 31.46 -14.78 -18.77
CA ALA A 120 31.12 -13.95 -19.92
C ALA A 120 32.14 -12.83 -20.15
N ALA A 121 32.61 -12.19 -19.07
CA ALA A 121 33.61 -11.13 -19.15
C ALA A 121 34.97 -11.64 -19.63
N LEU A 122 35.46 -12.75 -19.06
CA LEU A 122 36.72 -13.39 -19.51
C LEU A 122 36.63 -13.79 -20.98
N MET A 123 35.53 -14.43 -21.38
CA MET A 123 35.28 -14.82 -22.76
C MET A 123 35.23 -13.60 -23.70
N GLY A 124 34.61 -12.49 -23.27
CA GLY A 124 34.56 -11.24 -24.01
C GLY A 124 35.95 -10.67 -24.30
N VAL A 125 36.81 -10.59 -23.28
CA VAL A 125 38.17 -10.05 -23.46
C VAL A 125 39.09 -11.02 -24.23
N PHE A 126 39.02 -12.32 -23.94
CA PHE A 126 39.87 -13.34 -24.56
C PHE A 126 39.58 -13.54 -26.04
N PHE A 127 38.31 -13.46 -26.45
CA PHE A 127 37.91 -13.68 -27.83
C PHE A 127 37.51 -12.39 -28.57
N ASN A 128 37.75 -11.22 -27.97
CA ASN A 128 37.37 -9.92 -28.53
C ASN A 128 35.90 -9.90 -29.00
N LYS A 129 34.99 -10.20 -28.07
CA LYS A 129 33.54 -10.24 -28.28
C LYS A 129 32.85 -9.37 -27.25
N GLN A 130 31.67 -8.86 -27.59
CA GLN A 130 30.87 -8.10 -26.64
C GLN A 130 30.45 -9.00 -25.48
N ALA A 131 30.44 -8.44 -24.27
CA ALA A 131 29.85 -9.08 -23.10
C ALA A 131 29.05 -8.05 -22.28
N VAL A 132 27.83 -8.42 -21.90
CA VAL A 132 27.00 -7.65 -20.97
C VAL A 132 26.76 -8.50 -19.73
N THR A 133 27.26 -8.05 -18.58
CA THR A 133 27.34 -8.85 -17.36
C THR A 133 26.58 -8.20 -16.21
N PHE A 134 26.08 -9.03 -15.30
CA PHE A 134 25.21 -8.63 -14.19
C PHE A 134 25.78 -9.14 -12.87
N ASP A 135 25.96 -8.25 -11.89
CA ASP A 135 26.59 -8.53 -10.58
C ASP A 135 27.83 -9.44 -10.75
N GLN A 136 28.74 -9.01 -11.63
CA GLN A 136 29.79 -9.84 -12.19
C GLN A 136 30.77 -10.37 -11.12
N ALA A 137 31.11 -11.66 -11.18
CA ALA A 137 32.19 -12.21 -10.36
C ALA A 137 33.56 -11.52 -10.61
N PRO A 138 34.38 -11.39 -9.56
CA PRO A 138 35.60 -10.58 -9.56
C PRO A 138 36.79 -11.28 -10.24
N PHE A 139 36.71 -11.52 -11.55
CA PHE A 139 37.72 -12.26 -12.32
C PHE A 139 38.79 -11.39 -12.98
N LEU A 140 38.93 -10.13 -12.56
CA LEU A 140 39.92 -9.19 -13.10
C LEU A 140 41.34 -9.80 -13.11
N LEU A 141 41.76 -10.45 -12.02
CA LEU A 141 43.09 -11.07 -11.91
C LEU A 141 43.32 -12.22 -12.91
N SER A 142 42.26 -12.88 -13.39
CA SER A 142 42.36 -13.93 -14.41
C SER A 142 42.55 -13.37 -15.82
N ALA A 143 42.21 -12.10 -16.05
CA ALA A 143 42.45 -11.43 -17.33
C ALA A 143 43.82 -10.75 -17.40
N GLU A 144 44.38 -10.36 -16.25
CA GLU A 144 45.68 -9.70 -16.16
C GLU A 144 46.86 -10.62 -16.48
N LYS A 145 47.97 -10.01 -16.90
CA LYS A 145 49.27 -10.69 -16.95
C LYS A 145 50.08 -10.26 -15.73
N ASN A 146 50.23 -11.17 -14.77
CA ASN A 146 50.94 -10.93 -13.51
C ASN A 146 52.12 -11.90 -13.34
N LEU A 147 53.13 -11.52 -12.55
CA LEU A 147 54.24 -12.39 -12.15
C LEU A 147 53.87 -13.35 -11.01
N LEU A 148 52.83 -13.02 -10.24
CA LEU A 148 52.46 -13.73 -9.02
C LEU A 148 51.41 -14.83 -9.25
N ASN A 149 50.71 -14.81 -10.39
CA ASN A 149 49.63 -15.73 -10.73
C ASN A 149 49.92 -16.48 -12.04
N PRO A 150 49.41 -17.70 -12.22
CA PRO A 150 49.46 -18.38 -13.51
C PRO A 150 48.80 -17.56 -14.63
N ASP A 151 49.33 -17.67 -15.86
CA ASP A 151 48.72 -17.01 -17.01
C ASP A 151 47.49 -17.80 -17.48
N VAL A 152 46.32 -17.48 -16.92
CA VAL A 152 45.05 -18.17 -17.18
C VAL A 152 44.71 -18.24 -18.67
N ALA A 153 44.93 -17.15 -19.41
CA ALA A 153 44.66 -17.12 -20.85
C ALA A 153 45.62 -18.03 -21.64
N ALA A 154 46.89 -18.11 -21.23
CA ALA A 154 47.86 -19.00 -21.88
C ALA A 154 47.55 -20.47 -21.57
N THR A 155 47.20 -20.79 -20.33
CA THR A 155 46.73 -22.12 -19.93
C THR A 155 45.50 -22.53 -20.72
N LEU A 156 44.50 -21.65 -20.84
CA LEU A 156 43.29 -21.91 -21.63
C LEU A 156 43.62 -22.24 -23.09
N ARG A 157 44.53 -21.47 -23.71
CA ARG A 157 45.00 -21.76 -25.09
C ARG A 157 45.60 -23.15 -25.17
N ASP A 158 46.52 -23.49 -24.26
CA ASP A 158 47.23 -24.76 -24.29
C ASP A 158 46.27 -25.95 -24.08
N ASP A 159 45.30 -25.81 -23.18
CA ASP A 159 44.26 -26.81 -22.96
C ASP A 159 43.36 -26.99 -24.20
N LEU A 160 42.98 -25.91 -24.88
CA LEU A 160 42.19 -25.99 -26.12
C LEU A 160 42.98 -26.65 -27.27
N LEU A 161 44.28 -26.37 -27.39
CA LEU A 161 45.14 -27.06 -28.36
C LEU A 161 45.24 -28.57 -28.06
N LEU A 162 45.38 -28.94 -26.78
CA LEU A 162 45.40 -30.35 -26.35
C LEU A 162 44.08 -31.06 -26.66
N LYS A 163 42.96 -30.34 -26.63
CA LYS A 163 41.64 -30.84 -27.07
C LYS A 163 41.42 -30.86 -28.57
N GLY A 164 42.39 -30.40 -29.37
CA GLY A 164 42.39 -30.51 -30.82
C GLY A 164 41.82 -29.30 -31.57
N TYR A 165 41.57 -28.17 -30.90
CA TYR A 165 41.19 -26.92 -31.58
C TYR A 165 42.41 -26.34 -32.32
N SER A 166 42.23 -25.93 -33.57
CA SER A 166 43.32 -25.37 -34.39
C SER A 166 43.67 -23.94 -33.98
N GLU A 167 44.92 -23.51 -34.18
CA GLU A 167 45.36 -22.11 -33.97
C GLU A 167 44.48 -21.09 -34.69
N THR A 168 43.99 -21.42 -35.89
CA THR A 168 43.09 -20.56 -36.66
C THR A 168 41.78 -20.23 -35.92
N LEU A 169 41.23 -21.20 -35.19
CA LEU A 169 40.01 -20.99 -34.39
C LEU A 169 40.29 -20.20 -33.11
N LEU A 170 41.54 -20.19 -32.65
CA LEU A 170 41.97 -19.52 -31.42
C LEU A 170 42.62 -18.15 -31.68
N ILE A 171 42.55 -17.62 -32.90
CA ILE A 171 43.28 -16.41 -33.30
C ILE A 171 42.99 -15.20 -32.41
N ASP A 172 41.75 -15.03 -31.96
CA ASP A 172 41.38 -13.93 -31.05
C ASP A 172 42.09 -14.06 -29.69
N LEU A 173 42.21 -15.30 -29.18
CA LEU A 173 42.94 -15.59 -27.94
C LEU A 173 44.44 -15.36 -28.11
N TYR A 174 45.03 -15.73 -29.25
CA TYR A 174 46.43 -15.38 -29.56
C TYR A 174 46.64 -13.85 -29.58
N ASN A 175 45.76 -13.11 -30.27
CA ASN A 175 45.83 -11.66 -30.31
C ASN A 175 45.74 -11.04 -28.90
N PHE A 176 44.86 -11.57 -28.04
CA PHE A 176 44.79 -11.16 -26.64
C PHE A 176 46.10 -11.42 -25.89
N LEU A 177 46.70 -12.62 -26.04
CA LEU A 177 47.97 -12.96 -25.40
C LEU A 177 49.12 -12.05 -25.83
N GLU A 178 49.19 -11.70 -27.12
CA GLU A 178 50.25 -10.85 -27.70
C GLU A 178 50.12 -9.38 -27.30
N THR A 179 48.90 -8.89 -27.15
CA THR A 179 48.63 -7.47 -26.84
C THR A 179 48.72 -7.15 -25.35
N ARG A 180 48.73 -8.16 -24.46
CA ARG A 180 48.89 -7.97 -23.01
C ARG A 180 50.32 -7.57 -22.64
N THR A 181 50.42 -6.58 -21.76
CA THR A 181 51.67 -6.20 -21.09
C THR A 181 51.64 -6.60 -19.62
N LEU A 182 52.83 -6.84 -19.03
CA LEU A 182 52.95 -7.23 -17.63
C LEU A 182 52.44 -6.10 -16.73
N MET A 183 51.47 -6.38 -15.86
CA MET A 183 50.77 -5.40 -15.02
C MET A 183 50.16 -4.23 -15.81
N GLY A 184 49.85 -4.45 -17.09
CA GLY A 184 49.22 -3.47 -17.96
C GLY A 184 47.70 -3.59 -18.00
N PRO A 185 47.03 -2.69 -18.73
CA PRO A 185 45.58 -2.74 -18.90
C PRO A 185 45.17 -4.03 -19.62
N ILE A 186 43.99 -4.54 -19.29
CA ILE A 186 43.39 -5.72 -19.93
C ILE A 186 42.95 -5.34 -21.37
N PRO A 187 43.51 -5.97 -22.42
CA PRO A 187 43.06 -5.75 -23.80
C PRO A 187 41.58 -6.09 -23.95
N ASN A 188 40.89 -5.36 -24.83
CA ASN A 188 39.47 -5.54 -25.12
C ASN A 188 38.53 -5.31 -23.91
N SER A 189 39.00 -4.73 -22.79
CA SER A 189 38.11 -4.49 -21.64
C SER A 189 36.92 -3.60 -21.98
N ASN A 190 37.06 -2.72 -22.97
CA ASN A 190 35.98 -1.89 -23.51
C ASN A 190 34.85 -2.70 -24.20
N MET A 191 35.06 -3.99 -24.47
CA MET A 191 34.04 -4.89 -25.01
C MET A 191 33.11 -5.45 -23.92
N VAL A 192 33.49 -5.32 -22.65
CA VAL A 192 32.72 -5.79 -21.50
C VAL A 192 32.05 -4.60 -20.84
N ARG A 193 30.74 -4.72 -20.62
CA ARG A 193 29.96 -3.77 -19.83
C ARG A 193 29.33 -4.48 -18.65
N ALA A 194 29.60 -3.97 -17.45
CA ALA A 194 29.17 -4.59 -16.20
C ALA A 194 28.14 -3.69 -15.50
N ILE A 195 26.97 -4.27 -15.23
CA ILE A 195 25.85 -3.66 -14.51
C ILE A 195 25.73 -4.37 -13.16
N HIS A 196 25.51 -3.61 -12.09
CA HIS A 196 25.38 -4.20 -10.76
C HIS A 196 24.43 -3.40 -9.86
N VAL A 197 23.87 -4.08 -8.86
CA VAL A 197 23.12 -3.47 -7.76
C VAL A 197 24.10 -2.98 -6.69
N ASP A 198 23.85 -1.80 -6.14
CA ASP A 198 24.67 -1.28 -5.03
C ASP A 198 24.53 -2.18 -3.78
N GLY A 199 25.63 -2.45 -3.07
CA GLY A 199 25.60 -3.21 -1.82
C GLY A 199 25.41 -4.74 -1.94
N GLU A 200 25.37 -5.29 -3.15
CA GLU A 200 25.34 -6.75 -3.37
C GLU A 200 26.64 -7.43 -2.89
N VAL A 201 26.55 -8.72 -2.55
CA VAL A 201 27.60 -9.47 -1.83
C VAL A 201 29.00 -9.39 -2.47
N LEU A 202 29.10 -9.49 -3.80
CA LEU A 202 30.36 -9.45 -4.52
C LEU A 202 30.95 -8.04 -4.59
N SER A 203 30.11 -7.01 -4.77
CA SER A 203 30.52 -5.61 -4.73
C SER A 203 31.07 -5.21 -3.36
N VAL A 204 30.48 -5.74 -2.28
CA VAL A 204 30.91 -5.49 -0.89
C VAL A 204 32.21 -6.23 -0.57
N TRP A 205 32.33 -7.50 -0.97
CA TRP A 205 33.50 -8.32 -0.65
C TRP A 205 34.71 -8.05 -1.56
N PHE A 206 34.47 -7.62 -2.80
CA PHE A 206 35.51 -7.44 -3.82
C PHE A 206 35.38 -6.10 -4.58
N PRO A 207 35.47 -4.96 -3.89
CA PRO A 207 35.38 -3.66 -4.55
C PRO A 207 36.48 -3.54 -5.62
N ILE A 208 36.11 -3.13 -6.83
CA ILE A 208 37.04 -2.78 -7.94
C ILE A 208 37.71 -4.00 -8.62
N SER A 209 37.21 -5.23 -8.42
CA SER A 209 37.84 -6.46 -8.95
C SER A 209 37.14 -7.06 -10.18
N ILE A 210 36.38 -6.28 -10.95
CA ILE A 210 35.64 -6.76 -12.14
C ILE A 210 36.25 -6.25 -13.46
N ILE A 211 35.96 -6.96 -14.54
CA ILE A 211 36.45 -6.65 -15.90
C ILE A 211 35.44 -5.75 -16.60
N GLY A 212 35.92 -4.69 -17.26
CA GLY A 212 35.14 -3.91 -18.22
C GLY A 212 34.72 -2.54 -17.75
N LEU A 213 33.91 -1.87 -18.57
CA LEU A 213 33.32 -0.58 -18.24
C LEU A 213 32.20 -0.78 -17.22
N GLN A 214 32.42 -0.29 -16.00
CA GLN A 214 31.40 -0.26 -14.97
C GLN A 214 30.36 0.81 -15.29
N THR A 215 29.09 0.43 -15.33
CA THR A 215 28.01 1.43 -15.26
C THR A 215 27.90 1.95 -13.83
N PRO A 216 27.32 3.16 -13.62
CA PRO A 216 26.89 3.56 -12.29
C PRO A 216 26.05 2.45 -11.65
N PRO A 217 26.25 2.15 -10.36
CA PRO A 217 25.47 1.13 -9.67
C PRO A 217 23.98 1.47 -9.69
N LEU A 218 23.15 0.43 -9.74
CA LEU A 218 21.72 0.55 -9.51
C LEU A 218 21.50 0.74 -8.01
N THR A 219 21.46 2.00 -7.58
CA THR A 219 21.25 2.35 -6.17
C THR A 219 19.80 2.13 -5.75
N HIS A 220 19.59 1.85 -4.47
CA HIS A 220 18.28 1.66 -3.87
C HIS A 220 18.19 2.39 -2.52
N GLY A 221 16.97 2.53 -2.00
CA GLY A 221 16.72 3.11 -0.68
C GLY A 221 17.35 2.29 0.46
N PRO A 222 17.49 2.88 1.65
CA PRO A 222 17.97 2.17 2.83
C PRO A 222 17.18 0.88 3.07
N THR A 223 17.88 -0.20 3.43
CA THR A 223 17.26 -1.51 3.66
C THR A 223 18.10 -2.35 4.62
N ASP A 224 17.43 -3.21 5.38
CA ASP A 224 18.05 -4.22 6.24
C ASP A 224 18.27 -5.57 5.51
N LEU A 225 17.99 -5.61 4.20
CA LEU A 225 18.24 -6.81 3.40
C LEU A 225 19.71 -7.23 3.44
N SER A 226 19.93 -8.54 3.44
CA SER A 226 21.28 -9.08 3.28
C SER A 226 21.85 -8.75 1.91
N SER A 227 23.17 -8.58 1.82
CA SER A 227 23.87 -8.40 0.54
C SER A 227 23.67 -9.60 -0.41
N THR A 228 23.27 -10.77 0.10
CA THR A 228 22.89 -11.93 -0.71
C THR A 228 21.52 -11.77 -1.36
N ASN A 229 20.56 -11.11 -0.69
CA ASN A 229 19.26 -10.80 -1.31
C ASN A 229 19.40 -9.71 -2.38
N LEU A 230 20.29 -8.73 -2.17
CA LEU A 230 20.62 -7.72 -3.17
C LEU A 230 21.28 -8.30 -4.42
N HIS A 231 22.00 -9.43 -4.28
CA HIS A 231 22.59 -10.22 -5.37
C HIS A 231 21.55 -11.07 -6.14
N SER A 232 20.41 -10.47 -6.44
CA SER A 232 19.27 -11.12 -7.10
C SER A 232 19.15 -10.64 -8.54
N GLN A 233 19.30 -11.58 -9.48
CA GLN A 233 19.11 -11.30 -10.92
C GLN A 233 17.72 -10.74 -11.24
N ALA A 234 16.67 -11.17 -10.53
CA ALA A 234 15.31 -10.67 -10.77
C ALA A 234 15.15 -9.23 -10.26
N LEU A 235 15.75 -8.89 -9.10
CA LEU A 235 15.76 -7.52 -8.57
C LEU A 235 16.52 -6.58 -9.51
N LEU A 236 17.73 -7.00 -9.94
CA LEU A 236 18.54 -6.27 -10.90
C LEU A 236 17.76 -6.02 -12.20
N THR A 237 17.09 -7.06 -12.73
CA THR A 237 16.29 -6.95 -13.96
C THR A 237 15.14 -5.97 -13.77
N ALA A 238 14.41 -6.03 -12.65
CA ALA A 238 13.32 -5.09 -12.35
C ALA A 238 13.81 -3.63 -12.27
N PHE A 239 14.97 -3.38 -11.65
CA PHE A 239 15.56 -2.04 -11.60
C PHE A 239 15.98 -1.51 -12.97
N MET A 240 16.40 -2.39 -13.87
CA MET A 240 16.73 -2.02 -15.24
C MET A 240 15.48 -1.78 -16.11
N GLU A 241 14.44 -2.58 -15.91
CA GLU A 241 13.17 -2.45 -16.62
C GLU A 241 12.41 -1.19 -16.22
N ASN A 242 12.47 -0.81 -14.95
CA ASN A 242 11.77 0.36 -14.43
C ASN A 242 12.61 1.14 -13.40
N ASP A 243 13.18 2.26 -13.83
CA ASP A 243 13.96 3.15 -12.96
C ASP A 243 13.09 3.86 -11.90
N GLN A 244 11.79 4.02 -12.13
CA GLN A 244 10.87 4.57 -11.12
C GLN A 244 10.59 3.58 -10.00
N PHE A 245 10.51 2.28 -10.30
CA PHE A 245 10.45 1.22 -9.30
C PHE A 245 11.69 1.27 -8.40
N ARG A 246 12.88 1.40 -9.00
CA ARG A 246 14.11 1.58 -8.24
C ARG A 246 14.07 2.83 -7.37
N LYS A 247 13.61 3.96 -7.90
CA LYS A 247 13.50 5.23 -7.15
C LYS A 247 12.47 5.18 -6.02
N ILE A 248 11.38 4.43 -6.15
CA ILE A 248 10.35 4.38 -5.11
C ILE A 248 10.85 3.68 -3.84
N THR A 249 11.87 2.82 -3.94
CA THR A 249 12.52 2.21 -2.77
C THR A 249 13.13 3.23 -1.79
N PHE A 250 13.47 4.44 -2.26
CA PHE A 250 13.94 5.53 -1.39
C PHE A 250 12.81 6.22 -0.61
N LYS A 251 11.57 6.10 -1.07
CA LYS A 251 10.38 6.60 -0.37
C LYS A 251 9.76 5.52 0.52
N LEU A 252 9.64 4.30 0.00
CA LEU A 252 9.10 3.13 0.70
C LEU A 252 10.26 2.24 1.14
N THR A 253 10.90 2.58 2.26
CA THR A 253 12.14 1.90 2.71
C THR A 253 11.92 0.44 3.10
N ASP A 254 10.70 0.08 3.52
CA ASP A 254 10.33 -1.31 3.83
C ASP A 254 10.08 -2.16 2.57
N LEU A 255 9.89 -1.55 1.39
CA LEU A 255 9.46 -2.25 0.16
C LEU A 255 10.36 -3.43 -0.19
N LEU A 256 11.68 -3.22 -0.15
CA LEU A 256 12.63 -4.29 -0.44
C LEU A 256 12.54 -5.41 0.61
N GLY A 257 12.38 -5.07 1.90
CA GLY A 257 12.15 -6.06 2.95
C GLY A 257 10.90 -6.92 2.68
N MET A 258 9.81 -6.28 2.27
CA MET A 258 8.54 -6.96 1.94
C MET A 258 8.65 -7.87 0.70
N ILE A 259 9.35 -7.42 -0.34
CA ILE A 259 9.57 -8.21 -1.57
C ILE A 259 10.31 -9.53 -1.28
N PHE A 260 11.19 -9.54 -0.27
CA PHE A 260 11.95 -10.71 0.15
C PHE A 260 11.37 -11.40 1.41
N ASP A 261 10.16 -11.04 1.84
CA ASP A 261 9.49 -11.67 2.97
C ASP A 261 8.75 -12.95 2.54
N SER A 262 9.15 -14.09 3.13
CA SER A 262 8.55 -15.40 2.86
C SER A 262 7.12 -15.55 3.36
N ASN A 263 6.67 -14.69 4.29
CA ASN A 263 5.26 -14.65 4.70
C ASN A 263 4.39 -13.97 3.64
N LEU A 264 4.98 -13.13 2.78
CA LEU A 264 4.32 -12.51 1.63
C LEU A 264 4.50 -13.40 0.38
N TYR A 265 5.29 -12.96 -0.59
CA TYR A 265 5.37 -13.60 -1.92
C TYR A 265 6.81 -13.92 -2.34
N TYR A 266 7.73 -13.91 -1.37
CA TYR A 266 9.08 -14.42 -1.58
C TYR A 266 9.11 -15.95 -1.43
N ASN A 267 9.27 -16.64 -2.55
CA ASN A 267 9.51 -18.07 -2.59
C ASN A 267 10.95 -18.29 -3.04
N ASP A 268 11.78 -18.99 -2.25
CA ASP A 268 13.19 -19.20 -2.58
C ASP A 268 13.29 -19.91 -3.93
N PRO A 269 13.82 -19.24 -4.97
CA PRO A 269 13.79 -19.78 -6.33
C PRO A 269 14.63 -21.05 -6.47
N ASN A 270 15.48 -21.35 -5.49
CA ASN A 270 16.35 -22.52 -5.47
C ASN A 270 15.73 -23.75 -4.77
N LYS A 271 14.54 -23.62 -4.15
CA LYS A 271 13.83 -24.76 -3.56
C LYS A 271 13.10 -25.55 -4.65
N LEU A 272 13.63 -26.73 -4.98
CA LEU A 272 13.11 -27.66 -6.00
C LEU A 272 11.72 -28.27 -5.72
N ILE A 273 11.07 -27.91 -4.60
CA ILE A 273 9.76 -28.45 -4.18
C ILE A 273 8.79 -27.32 -3.81
N ASP A 274 9.10 -26.07 -4.15
CA ASP A 274 8.16 -24.96 -3.90
C ASP A 274 7.12 -24.89 -5.03
N PRO A 275 5.82 -25.10 -4.74
CA PRO A 275 4.78 -25.06 -5.77
C PRO A 275 4.42 -23.63 -6.19
N LYS A 276 5.05 -22.60 -5.61
CA LYS A 276 4.69 -21.19 -5.81
C LYS A 276 5.80 -20.41 -6.52
N ARG A 277 5.38 -19.53 -7.44
CA ARG A 277 6.28 -18.65 -8.18
C ARG A 277 6.83 -17.55 -7.26
N ASN A 278 8.04 -17.05 -7.50
CA ASN A 278 8.52 -15.86 -6.78
C ASN A 278 7.93 -14.56 -7.37
N PHE A 279 7.60 -13.58 -6.52
CA PHE A 279 7.00 -12.30 -6.92
C PHE A 279 7.82 -11.53 -7.96
N LEU A 280 9.13 -11.34 -7.74
CA LEU A 280 9.97 -10.56 -8.67
C LEU A 280 10.06 -11.23 -10.04
N GLU A 281 10.27 -12.54 -10.07
CA GLU A 281 10.23 -13.34 -11.30
C GLU A 281 8.88 -13.26 -12.02
N ASN A 282 7.78 -13.02 -11.31
CA ASN A 282 6.48 -12.79 -11.93
C ASN A 282 6.46 -11.41 -12.62
N LEU A 283 6.81 -10.35 -11.90
CA LEU A 283 6.80 -8.98 -12.43
C LEU A 283 7.65 -8.83 -13.70
N VAL A 284 8.92 -9.28 -13.67
CA VAL A 284 9.85 -9.08 -14.80
C VAL A 284 9.41 -9.83 -16.06
N ARG A 285 8.75 -10.98 -15.92
CA ARG A 285 8.24 -11.74 -17.06
C ARG A 285 7.07 -11.05 -17.74
N HIS A 286 6.16 -10.48 -16.96
CA HIS A 286 5.02 -9.75 -17.49
C HIS A 286 5.43 -8.39 -18.04
N GLN A 287 6.47 -7.77 -17.48
CA GLN A 287 6.99 -6.50 -17.97
C GLN A 287 7.53 -6.61 -19.40
N ALA A 288 8.54 -7.45 -19.62
CA ALA A 288 9.16 -7.60 -20.94
C ALA A 288 8.40 -8.56 -21.87
N GLY A 289 7.57 -9.45 -21.31
CA GLY A 289 7.02 -10.60 -22.03
C GLY A 289 8.08 -11.67 -22.28
N VAL A 290 7.71 -12.94 -22.12
CA VAL A 290 8.62 -14.07 -22.34
C VAL A 290 7.95 -15.20 -23.11
N GLN A 291 8.73 -15.96 -23.87
CA GLN A 291 8.21 -17.02 -24.72
C GLN A 291 7.38 -18.06 -23.95
N GLY A 292 6.27 -18.47 -24.57
CA GLY A 292 5.46 -19.61 -24.11
C GLY A 292 4.75 -19.42 -22.76
N SER A 293 4.83 -18.24 -22.16
CA SER A 293 4.18 -17.97 -20.86
C SER A 293 3.38 -16.66 -20.85
N PHE A 294 4.01 -15.51 -21.10
CA PHE A 294 3.38 -14.21 -20.90
C PHE A 294 3.64 -13.27 -22.08
N ALA A 295 2.58 -12.63 -22.56
CA ALA A 295 2.73 -11.44 -23.38
C ALA A 295 3.24 -10.30 -22.50
N ALA A 296 3.96 -9.36 -23.10
CA ALA A 296 4.31 -8.12 -22.40
C ALA A 296 3.01 -7.37 -22.07
N ASP A 297 2.80 -7.06 -20.80
CA ASP A 297 1.64 -6.29 -20.34
C ASP A 297 2.01 -5.07 -19.50
N GLY A 298 3.28 -4.92 -19.10
CA GLY A 298 3.75 -3.79 -18.30
C GLY A 298 3.44 -3.91 -16.81
N MET A 299 3.33 -5.13 -16.26
CA MET A 299 2.96 -5.36 -14.85
C MET A 299 3.85 -4.62 -13.85
N LEU A 300 5.17 -4.57 -14.08
CA LEU A 300 6.07 -3.83 -13.20
C LEU A 300 5.77 -2.32 -13.25
N ASP A 301 5.40 -1.79 -14.41
CA ASP A 301 4.98 -0.39 -14.54
C ASP A 301 3.70 -0.11 -13.75
N ARG A 302 2.68 -0.97 -13.88
CA ARG A 302 1.40 -0.82 -13.15
C ARG A 302 1.61 -0.94 -11.64
N PHE A 303 2.39 -1.93 -11.18
CA PHE A 303 2.75 -2.06 -9.78
C PHE A 303 3.52 -0.83 -9.27
N THR A 304 4.41 -0.28 -10.09
CA THR A 304 5.14 0.95 -9.76
C THR A 304 4.20 2.15 -9.63
N THR A 305 3.17 2.25 -10.48
CA THR A 305 2.14 3.29 -10.37
C THR A 305 1.38 3.17 -9.04
N ASP A 306 0.97 1.98 -8.63
CA ASP A 306 0.34 1.75 -7.33
C ASP A 306 1.26 2.16 -6.16
N LEU A 307 2.54 1.79 -6.22
CA LEU A 307 3.53 2.20 -5.21
C LEU A 307 3.75 3.71 -5.17
N GLN A 308 3.67 4.41 -6.31
CA GLN A 308 3.77 5.86 -6.37
C GLN A 308 2.58 6.54 -5.70
N LEU A 309 1.37 6.00 -5.87
CA LEU A 309 0.17 6.45 -5.18
C LEU A 309 0.30 6.26 -3.66
N ILE A 310 0.71 5.07 -3.20
CA ILE A 310 0.96 4.79 -1.77
C ILE A 310 2.01 5.73 -1.17
N ALA A 311 3.16 5.90 -1.85
CA ALA A 311 4.24 6.73 -1.33
C ALA A 311 3.86 8.23 -1.23
N GLY A 312 2.89 8.65 -2.03
CA GLY A 312 2.47 10.04 -2.14
C GLY A 312 3.61 11.01 -2.49
N SER A 313 3.33 12.29 -2.27
CA SER A 313 4.33 13.36 -2.35
C SER A 313 4.03 14.48 -1.37
N GLY A 314 5.01 14.84 -0.55
CA GLY A 314 4.88 15.97 0.37
C GLY A 314 3.79 15.71 1.42
N SER A 315 2.74 16.52 1.42
CA SER A 315 1.64 16.43 2.41
C SER A 315 0.72 15.23 2.23
N THR A 316 0.83 14.47 1.13
CA THR A 316 0.03 13.25 0.88
C THR A 316 0.77 11.96 1.22
N SER A 317 1.98 12.04 1.78
CA SER A 317 2.71 10.83 2.22
C SER A 317 2.12 10.31 3.53
N MET A 318 1.66 9.06 3.53
CA MET A 318 1.11 8.40 4.71
C MET A 318 2.08 8.43 5.89
N SER A 319 1.55 8.69 7.09
CA SER A 319 2.32 8.76 8.33
C SER A 319 2.37 7.41 9.06
N ASP A 320 1.37 6.56 8.88
CA ASP A 320 1.30 5.23 9.52
C ASP A 320 2.03 4.15 8.70
N ALA A 321 3.00 3.51 9.34
CA ALA A 321 3.82 2.47 8.72
C ALA A 321 3.05 1.15 8.49
N ASN A 322 2.11 0.79 9.36
CA ASN A 322 1.29 -0.41 9.20
C ASN A 322 0.31 -0.24 8.05
N MET A 323 -0.32 0.93 7.91
CA MET A 323 -1.18 1.24 6.76
C MET A 323 -0.40 1.18 5.44
N THR A 324 0.76 1.85 5.39
CA THR A 324 1.63 1.85 4.20
C THR A 324 2.04 0.43 3.80
N LYS A 325 2.39 -0.42 4.79
CA LYS A 325 2.71 -1.84 4.57
C LYS A 325 1.50 -2.67 4.16
N ALA A 326 0.33 -2.41 4.73
CA ALA A 326 -0.91 -3.10 4.36
C ALA A 326 -1.24 -2.86 2.88
N LEU A 327 -1.29 -1.61 2.44
CA LEU A 327 -1.58 -1.26 1.05
C LEU A 327 -0.51 -1.77 0.08
N THR A 328 0.76 -1.70 0.47
CA THR A 328 1.85 -2.29 -0.32
C THR A 328 1.65 -3.79 -0.49
N ALA A 329 1.29 -4.51 0.58
CA ALA A 329 1.02 -5.95 0.53
C ALA A 329 -0.25 -6.28 -0.28
N PHE A 330 -1.27 -5.43 -0.26
CA PHE A 330 -2.48 -5.58 -1.08
C PHE A 330 -2.15 -5.50 -2.57
N ALA A 331 -1.36 -4.50 -2.97
CA ALA A 331 -0.86 -4.41 -4.34
C ALA A 331 -0.04 -5.64 -4.72
N MET A 332 0.92 -6.04 -3.87
CA MET A 332 1.73 -7.25 -4.13
C MET A 332 0.84 -8.48 -4.37
N GLN A 333 -0.21 -8.67 -3.56
CA GLN A 333 -1.15 -9.77 -3.70
C GLN A 333 -1.94 -9.71 -5.01
N ALA A 334 -2.51 -8.55 -5.35
CA ALA A 334 -3.30 -8.37 -6.57
C ALA A 334 -2.50 -8.69 -7.86
N TYR A 335 -1.22 -8.25 -7.90
CA TYR A 335 -0.32 -8.56 -9.02
C TYR A 335 0.18 -10.00 -9.01
N TYR A 336 0.46 -10.57 -7.84
CA TYR A 336 0.91 -11.95 -7.73
C TYR A 336 -0.15 -12.94 -8.20
N ASP A 337 -1.41 -12.72 -7.78
CA ASP A 337 -2.55 -13.56 -8.11
C ASP A 337 -3.12 -13.29 -9.52
N ASN A 338 -2.57 -12.30 -10.25
CA ASN A 338 -3.04 -11.86 -11.57
C ASN A 338 -4.54 -11.47 -11.57
N ARG A 339 -5.00 -10.76 -10.54
CA ARG A 339 -6.40 -10.33 -10.40
C ARG A 339 -6.74 -9.07 -11.21
N LEU A 340 -5.72 -8.36 -11.69
CA LEU A 340 -5.85 -7.12 -12.45
C LEU A 340 -5.72 -7.40 -13.95
N ALA A 341 -6.60 -6.77 -14.74
CA ALA A 341 -6.53 -6.82 -16.19
C ALA A 341 -5.31 -6.07 -16.74
N VAL A 342 -5.00 -6.29 -18.01
CA VAL A 342 -3.96 -5.53 -18.71
C VAL A 342 -4.37 -4.06 -18.77
N GLY A 343 -3.50 -3.18 -18.25
CA GLY A 343 -3.74 -1.73 -18.18
C GLY A 343 -4.46 -1.26 -16.90
N GLU A 344 -4.87 -2.18 -16.03
CA GLU A 344 -5.52 -1.87 -14.74
C GLU A 344 -4.47 -1.79 -13.61
N THR A 345 -4.61 -0.78 -12.75
CA THR A 345 -3.91 -0.62 -11.46
C THR A 345 -4.86 -1.00 -10.32
N LEU A 346 -4.34 -1.30 -9.13
CA LEU A 346 -5.19 -1.59 -7.98
C LEU A 346 -5.80 -0.31 -7.40
N PHE A 347 -4.98 0.73 -7.25
CA PHE A 347 -5.39 1.99 -6.65
C PHE A 347 -5.67 3.04 -7.71
N ASP A 348 -6.65 3.88 -7.40
CA ASP A 348 -6.98 5.07 -8.16
C ASP A 348 -7.31 6.26 -7.23
N THR A 349 -7.70 7.36 -7.85
CA THR A 349 -8.13 8.60 -7.17
C THR A 349 -9.47 9.07 -7.71
N GLU A 350 -10.27 8.16 -8.25
CA GLU A 350 -11.61 8.46 -8.74
C GLU A 350 -12.56 8.63 -7.53
N ASN A 351 -13.41 9.66 -7.59
CA ASN A 351 -14.35 10.01 -6.51
C ASN A 351 -13.70 10.25 -5.13
N ILE A 352 -12.39 10.52 -5.11
CA ILE A 352 -11.64 10.82 -3.90
C ILE A 352 -10.61 11.93 -4.14
N THR A 353 -10.49 12.85 -3.20
CA THR A 353 -9.39 13.81 -3.09
C THR A 353 -8.76 13.62 -1.71
N GLY A 354 -7.42 13.62 -1.63
CA GLY A 354 -6.71 13.46 -0.35
C GLY A 354 -6.51 12.00 0.09
N GLY A 355 -6.90 11.01 -0.72
CA GLY A 355 -6.70 9.60 -0.42
C GLY A 355 -6.63 8.69 -1.65
N LEU A 356 -6.71 7.39 -1.41
CA LEU A 356 -6.72 6.32 -2.41
C LEU A 356 -8.04 5.59 -2.38
N HIS A 357 -8.51 5.20 -3.55
CA HIS A 357 -9.67 4.34 -3.73
C HIS A 357 -9.26 3.01 -4.37
N PHE A 358 -9.88 1.89 -3.95
CA PHE A 358 -9.73 0.58 -4.59
C PHE A 358 -10.84 -0.41 -4.24
N ASP A 359 -11.10 -1.34 -5.16
CA ASP A 359 -11.95 -2.51 -4.94
C ASP A 359 -11.16 -3.64 -4.24
N ARG A 360 -11.45 -3.90 -2.96
CA ARG A 360 -10.81 -4.93 -2.14
C ARG A 360 -10.99 -6.34 -2.70
N SER A 361 -12.01 -6.61 -3.51
CA SER A 361 -12.20 -7.91 -4.16
C SER A 361 -11.09 -8.23 -5.19
N LYS A 362 -10.43 -7.19 -5.72
CA LYS A 362 -9.24 -7.30 -6.58
C LYS A 362 -7.98 -7.72 -5.83
N VAL A 363 -8.00 -7.71 -4.50
CA VAL A 363 -6.90 -8.21 -3.66
C VAL A 363 -7.13 -9.68 -3.32
N ALA A 364 -8.23 -10.02 -2.65
CA ALA A 364 -8.57 -11.39 -2.27
C ALA A 364 -10.08 -11.62 -2.22
N GLY A 365 -10.52 -12.88 -2.28
CA GLY A 365 -11.94 -13.20 -2.17
C GLY A 365 -12.48 -12.95 -0.75
N MET A 366 -11.66 -13.26 0.26
CA MET A 366 -12.01 -13.13 1.66
C MET A 366 -11.00 -12.22 2.37
N LEU A 367 -11.44 -11.52 3.41
CA LEU A 367 -10.54 -10.68 4.22
C LEU A 367 -9.58 -11.54 5.05
N GLU A 368 -10.11 -12.57 5.72
CA GLU A 368 -9.34 -13.60 6.42
C GLU A 368 -9.52 -14.96 5.76
N ASP A 369 -8.45 -15.74 5.69
CA ASP A 369 -8.52 -17.14 5.27
C ASP A 369 -9.06 -18.00 6.44
N PRO A 370 -10.21 -18.69 6.29
CA PRO A 370 -10.71 -19.59 7.33
C PRO A 370 -9.82 -20.83 7.55
N ASN A 371 -8.91 -21.14 6.62
CA ASN A 371 -8.01 -22.28 6.70
C ASN A 371 -6.62 -22.00 6.11
N PRO A 372 -5.80 -21.13 6.74
CA PRO A 372 -4.51 -20.69 6.20
C PRO A 372 -3.47 -21.83 6.02
N ASN A 373 -3.75 -23.03 6.54
CA ASN A 373 -2.85 -24.18 6.52
C ASN A 373 -3.10 -25.15 5.35
N ASP A 374 -4.17 -24.99 4.55
CA ASP A 374 -4.43 -25.89 3.42
C ASP A 374 -3.65 -25.54 2.15
N GLY A 375 -2.90 -24.44 2.18
CA GLY A 375 -2.06 -23.97 1.09
C GLY A 375 -2.77 -23.13 0.04
N ASN A 376 -4.11 -23.05 0.09
CA ASN A 376 -4.96 -22.29 -0.82
C ASN A 376 -5.28 -20.89 -0.26
N ASP A 377 -4.27 -20.16 0.22
CA ASP A 377 -4.40 -18.83 0.81
C ASP A 377 -5.45 -17.94 0.11
N GLN A 378 -6.65 -17.85 0.70
CA GLN A 378 -7.79 -17.10 0.13
C GLN A 378 -7.95 -15.71 0.76
N GLY A 379 -7.20 -15.45 1.82
CA GLY A 379 -7.30 -14.24 2.64
C GLY A 379 -6.46 -13.09 2.10
N VAL A 380 -6.70 -11.90 2.62
CA VAL A 380 -5.84 -10.74 2.37
C VAL A 380 -4.63 -10.83 3.30
N LYS A 381 -3.44 -11.11 2.77
CA LYS A 381 -2.22 -11.26 3.59
C LYS A 381 -1.87 -9.99 4.36
N GLY A 382 -1.91 -8.86 3.68
CA GLY A 382 -1.61 -7.55 4.28
C GLY A 382 -2.57 -7.19 5.42
N TYR A 383 -3.77 -7.77 5.45
CA TYR A 383 -4.75 -7.49 6.48
C TYR A 383 -4.30 -8.12 7.79
N THR A 384 -4.02 -9.43 7.74
CA THR A 384 -3.52 -10.20 8.87
C THR A 384 -2.16 -9.71 9.37
N MET A 385 -1.27 -9.30 8.45
CA MET A 385 0.10 -8.92 8.81
C MET A 385 0.25 -7.49 9.30
N TYR A 386 -0.56 -6.55 8.79
CA TYR A 386 -0.33 -5.12 8.99
C TYR A 386 -1.61 -4.34 9.34
N PHE A 387 -2.69 -4.53 8.59
CA PHE A 387 -3.90 -3.72 8.77
C PHE A 387 -4.56 -3.94 10.15
N LYS A 388 -4.57 -5.17 10.68
CA LYS A 388 -5.05 -5.42 12.05
C LYS A 388 -4.29 -4.61 13.10
N ALA A 389 -2.98 -4.50 12.97
CA ALA A 389 -2.16 -3.69 13.87
C ALA A 389 -2.45 -2.19 13.72
N TYR A 390 -2.89 -1.74 12.55
CA TYR A 390 -3.44 -0.40 12.38
C TYR A 390 -4.80 -0.27 13.09
N LEU A 391 -5.73 -1.22 12.93
CA LEU A 391 -7.02 -1.18 13.63
C LEU A 391 -6.87 -1.16 15.15
N GLU A 392 -5.81 -1.75 15.72
CA GLU A 392 -5.49 -1.66 17.15
C GLU A 392 -5.21 -0.24 17.65
N THR A 393 -5.00 0.73 16.76
CA THR A 393 -4.88 2.15 17.10
C THR A 393 -6.23 2.85 17.27
N ILE A 394 -7.30 2.28 16.72
CA ILE A 394 -8.67 2.76 16.85
C ILE A 394 -9.24 2.32 18.21
N PRO A 395 -10.04 3.16 18.90
CA PRO A 395 -10.69 2.78 20.16
C PRO A 395 -11.44 1.44 20.06
N ALA A 396 -11.46 0.68 21.15
CA ALA A 396 -11.94 -0.70 21.13
C ALA A 396 -13.46 -0.77 20.90
N GLU A 397 -14.21 0.24 21.36
CA GLU A 397 -15.64 0.36 21.07
C GLU A 397 -15.89 0.51 19.57
N ASP A 398 -15.25 1.48 18.92
CA ASP A 398 -15.41 1.77 17.49
C ASP A 398 -14.93 0.61 16.61
N ARG A 399 -13.76 0.05 16.94
CA ARG A 399 -13.17 -1.07 16.21
C ARG A 399 -14.11 -2.27 16.15
N THR A 400 -14.91 -2.51 17.19
CA THR A 400 -15.84 -3.65 17.22
C THR A 400 -16.90 -3.53 16.11
N PHE A 401 -17.39 -2.33 15.84
CA PHE A 401 -18.32 -2.07 14.75
C PHE A 401 -17.66 -2.21 13.39
N ILE A 402 -16.45 -1.64 13.23
CA ILE A 402 -15.66 -1.74 12.00
C ILE A 402 -15.41 -3.21 11.66
N GLU A 403 -14.84 -3.99 12.58
CA GLU A 403 -14.47 -5.40 12.34
C GLU A 403 -15.69 -6.29 12.04
N ALA A 404 -16.88 -5.93 12.55
CA ALA A 404 -18.10 -6.68 12.27
C ALA A 404 -18.56 -6.55 10.81
N MET A 405 -18.40 -5.38 10.19
CA MET A 405 -18.83 -5.12 8.81
C MET A 405 -17.71 -5.30 7.78
N LEU A 406 -16.45 -5.06 8.17
CA LEU A 406 -15.29 -5.00 7.27
C LEU A 406 -15.18 -6.16 6.26
N PRO A 407 -15.52 -7.43 6.58
CA PRO A 407 -15.48 -8.51 5.59
C PRO A 407 -16.41 -8.32 4.37
N GLU A 408 -17.50 -7.56 4.52
CA GLU A 408 -18.49 -7.29 3.48
C GLU A 408 -18.23 -5.98 2.72
N LEU A 409 -17.35 -5.12 3.23
CA LEU A 409 -16.99 -3.84 2.62
C LEU A 409 -15.96 -4.08 1.52
N LEU A 410 -16.35 -3.81 0.27
CA LEU A 410 -15.52 -4.08 -0.90
C LEU A 410 -14.95 -2.80 -1.51
N ASP A 411 -15.60 -1.65 -1.33
CA ASP A 411 -15.20 -0.37 -1.91
C ASP A 411 -14.40 0.44 -0.88
N TRP A 412 -13.07 0.51 -0.99
CA TRP A 412 -12.24 1.08 0.08
C TRP A 412 -11.72 2.46 -0.30
N PHE A 413 -11.91 3.42 0.60
CA PHE A 413 -11.45 4.81 0.50
C PHE A 413 -10.55 5.09 1.70
N ILE A 414 -9.25 5.31 1.47
CA ILE A 414 -8.26 5.45 2.54
C ILE A 414 -7.53 6.78 2.40
N GLN A 415 -7.56 7.62 3.44
CA GLN A 415 -6.84 8.89 3.44
C GLN A 415 -5.34 8.68 3.26
N THR A 416 -4.71 9.59 2.51
CA THR A 416 -3.26 9.69 2.34
C THR A 416 -2.74 10.97 2.94
N GLY A 417 -1.64 10.90 3.69
CA GLY A 417 -1.06 12.07 4.32
C GLY A 417 -1.77 12.50 5.59
N ASN A 418 -1.64 13.78 5.92
CA ASN A 418 -2.22 14.39 7.13
C ASN A 418 -3.18 15.55 6.77
N GLY A 419 -3.62 15.61 5.51
CA GLY A 419 -4.57 16.62 5.03
C GLY A 419 -6.02 16.18 5.23
N SER A 420 -6.94 16.83 4.55
CA SER A 420 -8.34 16.39 4.45
C SER A 420 -8.54 15.42 3.29
N MET A 421 -9.47 14.50 3.47
CA MET A 421 -10.06 13.62 2.49
C MET A 421 -11.46 14.12 2.13
N THR A 422 -11.78 14.10 0.84
CA THR A 422 -13.16 14.23 0.37
C THR A 422 -13.45 13.06 -0.53
N ALA A 423 -14.44 12.25 -0.17
CA ALA A 423 -14.74 11.02 -0.90
C ALA A 423 -16.25 10.78 -0.96
N THR A 424 -16.69 10.15 -2.04
CA THR A 424 -18.10 9.78 -2.24
C THR A 424 -18.19 8.35 -2.76
N ALA A 425 -18.87 7.47 -2.02
CA ALA A 425 -19.09 6.09 -2.40
C ALA A 425 -20.19 5.95 -3.47
N GLY A 426 -20.22 4.78 -4.12
CA GLY A 426 -21.19 4.45 -5.16
C GLY A 426 -22.26 3.47 -4.71
N ASP A 427 -22.52 2.44 -5.52
CA ASP A 427 -23.56 1.43 -5.25
C ASP A 427 -23.02 0.16 -4.57
N GLN A 428 -21.82 0.22 -4.01
CA GLN A 428 -21.14 -0.88 -3.32
C GLN A 428 -20.94 -0.53 -1.85
N ARG A 429 -20.88 -1.54 -0.98
CA ARG A 429 -20.56 -1.37 0.43
C ARG A 429 -19.15 -0.81 0.61
N ALA A 430 -19.07 0.37 1.17
CA ALA A 430 -17.86 1.15 1.29
C ALA A 430 -17.26 1.11 2.71
N PHE A 431 -15.93 1.08 2.75
CA PHE A 431 -15.15 1.36 3.93
C PHE A 431 -14.37 2.66 3.68
N MET A 432 -14.75 3.73 4.37
CA MET A 432 -14.14 5.04 4.22
C MET A 432 -13.38 5.40 5.50
N LEU A 433 -12.07 5.57 5.38
CA LEU A 433 -11.17 5.78 6.50
C LEU A 433 -10.42 7.09 6.34
N GLY A 434 -10.91 8.10 7.05
CA GLY A 434 -10.27 9.39 7.28
C GLY A 434 -9.01 9.29 8.14
N GLY A 435 -8.44 10.44 8.48
CA GLY A 435 -7.24 10.50 9.31
C GLY A 435 -7.28 11.68 10.27
N SER A 436 -6.23 12.50 10.32
CA SER A 436 -6.13 13.56 11.34
C SER A 436 -6.57 14.95 10.83
N GLY A 437 -7.21 15.01 9.66
CA GLY A 437 -7.62 16.25 9.02
C GLY A 437 -9.14 16.27 8.85
N ASN A 438 -9.68 17.45 8.59
CA ASN A 438 -11.13 17.64 8.50
C ASN A 438 -11.69 16.97 7.24
N ASP A 439 -12.29 15.79 7.39
CA ASP A 439 -12.70 14.91 6.32
C ASP A 439 -14.16 15.16 5.91
N ASN A 440 -14.48 14.91 4.64
CA ASN A 440 -15.84 15.00 4.11
C ASN A 440 -16.17 13.70 3.37
N LEU A 441 -16.86 12.80 4.07
CA LEU A 441 -17.12 11.44 3.62
C LEU A 441 -18.62 11.28 3.37
N THR A 442 -18.96 10.83 2.17
CA THR A 442 -20.34 10.55 1.78
C THR A 442 -20.43 9.10 1.34
N GLY A 443 -21.21 8.30 2.06
CA GLY A 443 -21.56 6.94 1.68
C GLY A 443 -22.53 6.91 0.51
N GLY A 444 -22.94 5.69 0.17
CA GLY A 444 -23.61 5.35 -1.06
C GLY A 444 -25.04 4.87 -0.84
N SER A 445 -25.48 3.98 -1.73
CA SER A 445 -26.81 3.37 -1.64
C SER A 445 -26.84 2.06 -0.85
N GLN A 446 -25.71 1.69 -0.25
CA GLN A 446 -25.52 0.43 0.47
C GLN A 446 -25.01 0.72 1.87
N ALA A 447 -25.12 -0.29 2.72
CA ALA A 447 -24.64 -0.24 4.09
C ALA A 447 -23.10 -0.12 4.17
N ASP A 448 -22.65 1.05 4.60
CA ASP A 448 -21.28 1.55 4.59
C ASP A 448 -20.72 1.76 6.00
N VAL A 449 -19.40 1.93 6.09
CA VAL A 449 -18.71 2.33 7.32
C VAL A 449 -17.81 3.52 7.03
N LEU A 450 -18.10 4.64 7.68
CA LEU A 450 -17.38 5.90 7.56
C LEU A 450 -16.67 6.21 8.88
N VAL A 451 -15.36 6.44 8.83
CA VAL A 451 -14.54 6.72 10.01
C VAL A 451 -13.77 8.04 9.78
N GLY A 452 -14.11 9.10 10.52
CA GLY A 452 -13.44 10.41 10.45
C GLY A 452 -12.05 10.40 11.11
N ASN A 453 -11.92 9.66 12.22
CA ASN A 453 -10.74 9.60 13.10
C ASN A 453 -10.51 10.88 13.89
N GLY A 454 -9.85 11.88 13.33
CA GLY A 454 -9.52 13.09 14.08
C GLY A 454 -9.62 14.31 13.20
N GLY A 455 -10.22 15.38 13.69
CA GLY A 455 -10.46 16.55 12.86
C GLY A 455 -11.75 17.26 13.23
N THR A 456 -12.50 17.64 12.21
CA THR A 456 -13.83 18.24 12.32
C THR A 456 -14.48 17.78 11.05
N ASP A 457 -15.07 16.61 11.15
CA ASP A 457 -15.40 15.77 10.03
C ASP A 457 -16.88 15.92 9.68
N MET A 458 -17.20 15.73 8.41
CA MET A 458 -18.57 15.71 7.92
C MET A 458 -18.81 14.34 7.30
N LEU A 459 -19.65 13.54 7.96
CA LEU A 459 -19.96 12.17 7.61
C LEU A 459 -21.45 12.07 7.24
N SER A 460 -21.74 11.56 6.04
CA SER A 460 -23.10 11.31 5.56
C SER A 460 -23.20 9.86 5.09
N GLY A 461 -24.07 9.04 5.70
CA GLY A 461 -24.18 7.60 5.42
C GLY A 461 -24.83 7.30 4.08
N GLY A 462 -25.96 7.93 3.78
CA GLY A 462 -26.64 7.78 2.51
C GLY A 462 -27.91 6.94 2.63
N ASP A 463 -28.01 5.84 1.90
CA ASP A 463 -29.13 4.90 2.03
C ASP A 463 -28.64 3.57 2.63
N SER A 464 -29.55 2.87 3.33
CA SER A 464 -29.36 1.59 4.02
C SER A 464 -28.80 1.74 5.44
N TYR A 465 -28.26 0.65 6.00
CA TYR A 465 -27.78 0.61 7.39
C TYR A 465 -26.31 1.04 7.42
N ASP A 466 -26.02 2.23 7.92
CA ASP A 466 -24.68 2.79 7.95
C ASP A 466 -24.11 2.88 9.37
N ILE A 467 -22.78 2.84 9.45
CA ILE A 467 -22.04 3.13 10.69
C ILE A 467 -21.12 4.31 10.44
N LEU A 468 -21.37 5.41 11.16
CA LEU A 468 -20.56 6.62 11.10
C LEU A 468 -19.83 6.79 12.43
N ILE A 469 -18.51 6.95 12.37
CA ILE A 469 -17.63 7.15 13.53
C ILE A 469 -16.89 8.47 13.31
N GLY A 470 -17.24 9.53 14.05
CA GLY A 470 -16.58 10.84 14.00
C GLY A 470 -15.15 10.75 14.51
N GLY A 471 -15.00 10.44 15.79
CA GLY A 471 -13.71 10.26 16.46
C GLY A 471 -13.36 11.46 17.34
N GLU A 472 -12.16 12.02 17.21
CA GLU A 472 -11.77 13.23 17.95
C GLU A 472 -12.10 14.48 17.13
N GLY A 473 -12.98 15.35 17.60
CA GLY A 473 -13.33 16.51 16.80
C GLY A 473 -14.59 17.21 17.23
N ASN A 474 -15.08 18.11 16.39
CA ASN A 474 -16.47 18.56 16.49
C ASN A 474 -17.13 18.16 15.18
N ASP A 475 -17.70 16.97 15.16
CA ASP A 475 -18.06 16.31 13.91
C ASP A 475 -19.53 16.56 13.56
N ILE A 476 -19.87 16.39 12.29
CA ILE A 476 -21.23 16.45 11.78
C ILE A 476 -21.56 15.09 11.19
N LEU A 477 -22.53 14.40 11.79
CA LEU A 477 -22.96 13.07 11.39
C LEU A 477 -24.41 13.10 10.90
N GLU A 478 -24.66 12.57 9.71
CA GLU A 478 -25.98 12.39 9.10
C GLU A 478 -26.10 10.94 8.63
N GLY A 479 -26.96 10.13 9.26
CA GLY A 479 -27.16 8.74 8.85
C GLY A 479 -27.70 8.64 7.43
N GLY A 480 -28.78 9.39 7.16
CA GLY A 480 -29.51 9.29 5.91
C GLY A 480 -30.67 8.32 6.04
N THR A 481 -31.08 7.66 4.95
CA THR A 481 -32.20 6.70 5.03
C THR A 481 -31.72 5.34 5.49
N GLY A 482 -32.28 4.79 6.55
CA GLY A 482 -31.63 3.69 7.24
C GLY A 482 -32.14 3.47 8.66
N ASP A 483 -31.56 2.49 9.33
CA ASP A 483 -31.62 2.43 10.80
C ASP A 483 -30.16 2.49 11.25
N ASP A 484 -29.58 3.68 11.36
CA ASP A 484 -28.11 3.86 11.37
C ASP A 484 -27.50 3.87 12.77
N ILE A 485 -26.17 3.73 12.85
CA ILE A 485 -25.41 3.93 14.09
C ILE A 485 -24.45 5.11 13.91
N LEU A 486 -24.62 6.14 14.73
CA LEU A 486 -23.83 7.36 14.72
C LEU A 486 -23.02 7.45 16.02
N LEU A 487 -21.69 7.30 15.91
CA LEU A 487 -20.74 7.43 17.01
C LEU A 487 -20.03 8.78 16.87
N GLY A 488 -20.30 9.72 17.78
CA GLY A 488 -19.66 11.06 17.74
C GLY A 488 -18.20 10.97 18.12
N GLY A 489 -17.96 10.50 19.34
CA GLY A 489 -16.63 10.33 19.88
C GLY A 489 -16.36 11.42 20.91
N LYS A 490 -15.22 12.11 20.79
CA LYS A 490 -14.87 13.20 21.70
C LYS A 490 -15.11 14.54 21.05
N GLY A 491 -15.62 15.48 21.84
CA GLY A 491 -15.82 16.86 21.48
C GLY A 491 -17.30 17.19 21.30
N MET A 492 -17.59 18.29 20.61
CA MET A 492 -18.97 18.78 20.45
C MET A 492 -19.53 18.39 19.10
N ASP A 493 -20.14 17.21 19.05
CA ASP A 493 -20.65 16.63 17.82
C ASP A 493 -22.08 17.06 17.53
N ALA A 494 -22.43 17.03 16.24
CA ALA A 494 -23.74 17.41 15.78
C ALA A 494 -24.36 16.37 14.85
N TYR A 495 -25.52 15.88 15.25
CA TYR A 495 -26.27 14.84 14.57
C TYR A 495 -27.38 15.47 13.77
N THR A 496 -27.40 15.24 12.46
CA THR A 496 -28.46 15.73 11.58
C THR A 496 -29.37 14.59 11.22
N TRP A 497 -30.66 14.82 11.43
CA TRP A 497 -31.70 13.84 11.21
C TRP A 497 -32.85 14.45 10.41
N ASN A 498 -33.25 13.82 9.33
CA ASN A 498 -34.33 14.26 8.45
C ASN A 498 -35.57 13.37 8.57
N THR A 499 -36.72 13.95 8.25
CA THR A 499 -37.97 13.18 8.12
C THR A 499 -37.81 12.10 7.05
N GLY A 500 -38.05 10.85 7.44
CA GLY A 500 -37.87 9.69 6.58
C GLY A 500 -36.50 9.03 6.62
N ASP A 501 -35.58 9.50 7.47
CA ASP A 501 -34.27 8.87 7.66
C ASP A 501 -34.45 7.48 8.28
N GLY A 502 -35.21 7.35 9.37
CA GLY A 502 -35.54 6.05 9.95
C GLY A 502 -35.14 6.00 11.42
N ASN A 503 -34.83 4.81 11.96
CA ASN A 503 -34.56 4.66 13.40
C ASN A 503 -33.08 4.54 13.69
N ASP A 504 -32.47 5.68 14.03
CA ASP A 504 -31.03 5.74 14.24
C ASP A 504 -30.66 5.63 15.72
N SER A 505 -29.43 5.23 15.98
CA SER A 505 -28.85 5.14 17.31
C SER A 505 -27.64 6.06 17.44
N ILE A 506 -27.66 6.95 18.43
CA ILE A 506 -26.51 7.78 18.79
C ILE A 506 -25.77 7.13 19.95
N ILE A 507 -24.47 6.96 19.77
CA ILE A 507 -23.55 6.52 20.82
C ILE A 507 -22.54 7.65 21.03
N GLU A 508 -22.57 8.22 22.23
CA GLU A 508 -21.73 9.35 22.59
C GLU A 508 -20.88 9.06 23.81
N GLU A 509 -19.64 9.58 23.81
CA GLU A 509 -18.81 9.56 24.98
C GLU A 509 -19.26 10.67 25.95
N ARG A 510 -19.18 10.38 27.25
CA ARG A 510 -19.40 11.41 28.27
C ARG A 510 -18.10 12.16 28.51
N GLU A 511 -18.20 13.47 28.48
CA GLU A 511 -17.11 14.37 28.82
C GLU A 511 -16.76 14.32 30.30
N SER A 512 -15.67 14.97 30.67
CA SER A 512 -15.13 14.93 32.05
C SER A 512 -16.09 15.45 33.14
N ASP A 513 -17.11 16.22 32.78
CA ASP A 513 -18.19 16.69 33.67
C ASP A 513 -19.37 15.70 33.78
N GLY A 514 -19.29 14.57 33.07
CA GLY A 514 -20.28 13.53 33.04
C GLY A 514 -21.45 13.79 32.10
N LYS A 515 -21.39 14.82 31.23
CA LYS A 515 -22.44 15.14 30.24
C LYS A 515 -22.01 14.74 28.83
N ILE A 516 -23.01 14.59 27.96
CA ILE A 516 -22.79 14.55 26.52
C ILE A 516 -22.92 15.98 25.99
N HIS A 517 -21.84 16.53 25.44
CA HIS A 517 -21.84 17.85 24.84
C HIS A 517 -22.06 17.68 23.34
N GLY A 518 -23.30 17.81 22.89
CA GLY A 518 -23.62 17.61 21.48
C GLY A 518 -24.90 18.32 21.08
N ILE A 519 -25.20 18.31 19.80
CA ILE A 519 -26.37 18.97 19.23
C ILE A 519 -27.13 18.01 18.33
N ILE A 520 -28.42 17.81 18.59
CA ILE A 520 -29.30 17.07 17.68
C ILE A 520 -30.06 18.09 16.81
N ARG A 521 -29.85 18.03 15.49
CA ARG A 521 -30.53 18.83 14.46
C ARG A 521 -31.59 17.96 13.79
N ILE A 522 -32.81 18.47 13.70
CA ILE A 522 -33.95 17.78 13.10
C ILE A 522 -34.52 18.62 11.97
N ASN A 523 -34.63 18.00 10.80
CA ASN A 523 -35.14 18.59 9.57
C ASN A 523 -36.51 17.99 9.25
N ASN A 524 -37.58 18.78 9.38
CA ASN A 524 -38.95 18.27 9.26
C ASN A 524 -39.53 18.35 7.82
N GLY A 525 -38.69 18.26 6.79
CA GLY A 525 -39.11 18.27 5.36
C GLY A 525 -39.81 19.55 4.85
N ALA A 526 -40.21 20.47 5.74
CA ALA A 526 -40.82 21.76 5.42
C ALA A 526 -39.78 22.87 5.14
N GLY A 527 -38.49 22.52 5.08
CA GLY A 527 -37.38 23.48 5.08
C GLY A 527 -37.10 24.09 6.45
N ASN A 528 -37.65 23.51 7.52
CA ASN A 528 -37.43 23.93 8.89
C ASN A 528 -36.39 23.01 9.54
N GLU A 529 -35.33 23.64 10.07
CA GLU A 529 -34.29 23.06 10.92
C GLU A 529 -34.58 23.44 12.37
N PHE A 530 -34.57 22.49 13.30
CA PHE A 530 -34.62 22.80 14.74
C PHE A 530 -33.69 21.92 15.56
N PHE A 531 -33.22 22.46 16.68
CA PHE A 531 -32.27 21.82 17.58
C PHE A 531 -32.98 21.19 18.76
N ALA A 532 -32.80 19.91 19.07
CA ALA A 532 -33.53 19.24 20.14
C ALA A 532 -33.24 19.79 21.56
N ALA A 533 -32.25 20.68 21.74
CA ALA A 533 -31.97 21.36 23.01
C ALA A 533 -33.19 22.13 23.55
N GLY A 534 -33.35 22.14 24.87
CA GLY A 534 -34.49 22.75 25.54
C GLY A 534 -35.11 21.92 26.67
N GLY A 535 -36.15 22.46 27.29
CA GLY A 535 -36.89 21.80 28.37
C GLY A 535 -38.00 20.90 27.84
N PHE A 536 -37.91 19.61 28.12
CA PHE A 536 -38.99 18.65 27.90
C PHE A 536 -39.79 18.46 29.18
N ILE A 537 -41.11 18.55 29.10
CA ILE A 537 -42.02 18.48 30.26
C ILE A 537 -42.64 17.10 30.36
N ARG A 538 -42.58 16.50 31.54
CA ARG A 538 -43.14 15.17 31.81
C ARG A 538 -44.66 15.15 31.67
N GLU A 539 -45.17 14.13 30.98
CA GLU A 539 -46.60 13.89 30.81
C GLU A 539 -47.16 13.11 32.01
N GLY A 540 -47.54 13.83 33.08
CA GLY A 540 -48.08 13.22 34.30
C GLY A 540 -47.07 12.32 35.02
N GLU A 541 -47.45 11.10 35.38
CA GLU A 541 -46.56 10.10 35.99
C GLU A 541 -45.95 9.12 34.97
N SER A 542 -46.06 9.40 33.66
CA SER A 542 -45.52 8.52 32.61
C SER A 542 -44.01 8.72 32.41
N ASP A 543 -43.37 7.78 31.72
CA ASP A 543 -41.97 7.91 31.26
C ASP A 543 -41.89 8.57 29.88
N ILE A 544 -42.70 9.62 29.70
CA ILE A 544 -42.80 10.41 28.47
C ILE A 544 -42.65 11.88 28.84
N TRP A 545 -41.80 12.59 28.09
CA TRP A 545 -41.63 14.03 28.16
C TRP A 545 -41.88 14.65 26.79
N LYS A 546 -42.49 15.83 26.77
CA LYS A 546 -42.86 16.53 25.54
C LYS A 546 -42.35 17.97 25.55
N MET A 547 -41.91 18.42 24.40
CA MET A 547 -41.61 19.83 24.14
C MET A 547 -42.46 20.29 22.96
N THR A 548 -43.22 21.36 23.17
CA THR A 548 -43.98 22.03 22.10
C THR A 548 -43.20 23.24 21.65
N ARG A 549 -42.88 23.28 20.36
CA ARG A 549 -42.14 24.37 19.73
C ARG A 549 -43.07 25.52 19.33
N SER A 550 -42.48 26.68 19.04
CA SER A 550 -43.17 27.89 18.59
C SER A 550 -43.94 27.68 17.27
N ASP A 551 -43.43 26.80 16.40
CA ASP A 551 -44.10 26.38 15.15
C ASP A 551 -45.25 25.36 15.38
N GLY A 552 -45.47 24.94 16.63
CA GLY A 552 -46.48 23.95 17.02
C GLY A 552 -46.04 22.50 16.90
N THR A 553 -44.82 22.22 16.44
CA THR A 553 -44.26 20.86 16.40
C THR A 553 -44.05 20.34 17.82
N VAL A 554 -44.36 19.07 18.05
CA VAL A 554 -44.16 18.41 19.35
C VAL A 554 -43.09 17.34 19.22
N LEU A 555 -42.01 17.49 19.99
CA LEU A 555 -41.01 16.45 20.16
C LEU A 555 -41.34 15.63 21.39
N THR A 556 -41.25 14.31 21.28
CA THR A 556 -41.58 13.39 22.37
C THR A 556 -40.35 12.57 22.75
N LEU A 557 -39.87 12.73 23.97
CA LEU A 557 -38.78 11.95 24.53
C LEU A 557 -39.38 10.87 25.45
N VAL A 558 -39.06 9.61 25.20
CA VAL A 558 -39.60 8.45 25.91
C VAL A 558 -38.46 7.71 26.61
N HIS A 559 -38.67 7.32 27.87
CA HIS A 559 -37.71 6.50 28.60
C HIS A 559 -38.25 5.07 28.75
N GLY A 560 -37.53 4.11 28.14
CA GLY A 560 -37.83 2.68 28.20
C GLY A 560 -36.61 1.87 28.66
N SER A 561 -36.14 0.93 27.84
CA SER A 561 -34.84 0.28 28.02
C SER A 561 -33.67 1.21 27.69
N THR A 562 -33.91 2.13 26.76
CA THR A 562 -33.07 3.26 26.36
C THR A 562 -33.94 4.51 26.28
N TRP A 563 -33.33 5.68 26.14
CA TRP A 563 -34.04 6.93 25.85
C TRP A 563 -34.26 7.08 24.36
N GLN A 564 -35.46 7.44 23.95
CA GLN A 564 -35.81 7.56 22.54
C GLN A 564 -36.49 8.90 22.27
N LEU A 565 -35.98 9.65 21.31
CA LEU A 565 -36.62 10.85 20.79
C LEU A 565 -37.47 10.45 19.58
N ALA A 566 -38.80 10.49 19.74
CA ALA A 566 -39.78 10.13 18.72
C ALA A 566 -40.29 11.36 17.96
N LEU A 567 -40.47 11.18 16.65
CA LEU A 567 -40.79 12.25 15.72
C LEU A 567 -42.15 12.04 15.04
N ALA A 568 -42.60 13.06 14.32
CA ALA A 568 -43.99 13.14 13.85
C ALA A 568 -44.34 12.11 12.76
N ASP A 569 -43.33 11.67 12.00
CA ASP A 569 -43.41 10.59 11.01
C ASP A 569 -43.33 9.19 11.64
N GLY A 570 -43.01 9.10 12.93
CA GLY A 570 -43.07 7.88 13.74
C GLY A 570 -41.74 7.14 13.88
N SER A 571 -40.67 7.64 13.30
CA SER A 571 -39.29 7.21 13.55
C SER A 571 -38.79 7.66 14.92
N THR A 572 -37.68 7.07 15.34
CA THR A 572 -37.08 7.33 16.65
C THR A 572 -35.57 7.43 16.58
N LEU A 573 -35.00 8.36 17.33
CA LEU A 573 -33.57 8.44 17.60
C LEU A 573 -33.29 7.84 19.00
N ASP A 574 -32.55 6.74 19.05
CA ASP A 574 -32.10 6.12 20.31
C ASP A 574 -30.91 6.90 20.87
N LEU A 575 -31.08 7.46 22.07
CA LEU A 575 -30.09 8.24 22.81
C LEU A 575 -29.41 7.42 23.92
N GLY A 576 -29.61 6.09 23.92
CA GLY A 576 -28.98 5.15 24.82
C GLY A 576 -29.23 5.47 26.29
N ASN A 577 -28.14 5.66 27.04
CA ASN A 577 -28.14 5.97 28.48
C ASN A 577 -28.16 7.47 28.77
N PHE A 578 -28.95 8.23 28.01
CA PHE A 578 -29.18 9.67 28.21
C PHE A 578 -29.48 10.02 29.68
N GLN A 579 -28.99 11.18 30.10
CA GLN A 579 -29.24 11.80 31.40
C GLN A 579 -29.71 13.24 31.18
N ASP A 580 -30.49 13.74 32.14
CA ASP A 580 -30.88 15.14 32.20
C ASP A 580 -29.67 16.08 31.98
N GLY A 581 -29.78 17.02 31.05
CA GLY A 581 -28.73 17.95 30.62
C GLY A 581 -27.84 17.48 29.46
N ASP A 582 -27.88 16.20 29.07
CA ASP A 582 -27.18 15.73 27.86
C ASP A 582 -27.74 16.41 26.61
N PHE A 583 -26.91 16.72 25.62
CA PHE A 583 -27.29 17.47 24.41
C PHE A 583 -27.95 18.83 24.68
N GLY A 584 -27.81 19.38 25.90
CA GLY A 584 -28.56 20.57 26.34
C GLY A 584 -30.08 20.33 26.49
N ILE A 585 -30.49 19.08 26.70
CA ILE A 585 -31.89 18.68 26.91
C ILE A 585 -32.16 18.56 28.42
N ASN A 586 -33.05 19.40 28.93
CA ASN A 586 -33.44 19.42 30.34
C ASN A 586 -34.80 18.73 30.55
N LEU A 587 -34.91 17.84 31.54
CA LEU A 587 -36.11 17.09 31.88
C LEU A 587 -36.87 17.73 33.05
N LEU A 588 -38.05 18.28 32.78
CA LEU A 588 -38.88 18.98 33.75
C LEU A 588 -40.04 18.11 34.23
N ALA A 589 -40.29 18.07 35.54
CA ALA A 589 -41.39 17.27 36.12
C ALA A 589 -42.80 17.84 35.84
N ALA A 590 -42.89 19.15 35.63
CA ALA A 590 -44.08 19.89 35.23
C ALA A 590 -43.63 21.25 34.68
N ILE A 591 -44.50 21.97 33.96
CA ILE A 591 -44.29 23.41 33.75
C ILE A 591 -44.31 24.05 35.16
N PRO A 592 -43.21 24.64 35.65
CA PRO A 592 -43.24 25.40 36.89
C PRO A 592 -44.32 26.48 36.73
N GLU A 593 -45.21 26.66 37.72
CA GLU A 593 -46.27 27.67 37.63
C GLU A 593 -45.64 29.01 37.23
N ALA A 594 -45.92 29.48 36.01
CA ALA A 594 -45.52 30.80 35.57
C ALA A 594 -46.03 31.78 36.63
N SER A 595 -45.13 32.54 37.26
CA SER A 595 -45.55 33.74 37.96
C SER A 595 -46.12 34.65 36.87
N ASN A 596 -47.44 34.59 36.74
CA ASN A 596 -48.17 35.14 35.62
C ASN A 596 -48.23 36.66 35.82
N SER A 597 -47.16 37.36 35.47
CA SER A 597 -47.18 38.80 35.24
C SER A 597 -46.69 39.07 33.84
N ALA A 598 -47.68 39.36 32.99
CA ALA A 598 -47.58 39.76 31.58
C ALA A 598 -46.61 40.96 31.35
N PRO A 599 -46.33 41.31 30.09
CA PRO A 599 -45.05 41.82 29.60
C PRO A 599 -44.76 43.21 30.17
N SER A 600 -43.55 43.39 30.72
CA SER A 600 -43.00 44.58 31.40
C SER A 600 -42.68 44.31 32.88
N VAL A 601 -41.74 43.43 33.16
CA VAL A 601 -41.11 43.37 34.50
C VAL A 601 -39.84 44.22 34.48
N GLN A 602 -39.99 45.54 34.64
CA GLN A 602 -39.00 46.30 35.40
C GLN A 602 -39.28 46.07 36.88
N GLY A 603 -38.79 44.96 37.40
CA GLY A 603 -38.94 44.58 38.79
C GLY A 603 -37.64 43.96 39.26
N THR A 604 -36.94 44.66 40.14
CA THR A 604 -35.74 44.21 40.85
C THR A 604 -36.02 42.88 41.56
N ASN A 605 -35.78 41.75 40.89
CA ASN A 605 -35.96 40.46 41.54
C ASN A 605 -34.73 40.18 42.41
N THR A 606 -34.91 40.23 43.72
CA THR A 606 -33.91 39.83 44.73
C THR A 606 -34.11 38.38 45.16
N GLU A 607 -34.85 37.58 44.40
CA GLU A 607 -35.05 36.16 44.71
C GLU A 607 -33.81 35.34 44.33
N VAL A 608 -33.51 34.37 45.19
CA VAL A 608 -32.27 33.59 45.23
C VAL A 608 -32.56 32.15 44.78
N GLY A 609 -33.28 31.99 43.67
CA GLY A 609 -33.76 30.68 43.24
C GLY A 609 -33.92 30.59 41.74
N ASN A 610 -33.61 29.40 41.22
CA ASN A 610 -33.71 29.00 39.82
C ASN A 610 -35.13 29.24 39.28
N ALA A 611 -35.23 29.98 38.18
CA ALA A 611 -36.47 30.38 37.52
C ALA A 611 -36.52 29.88 36.08
N TRP A 612 -37.72 29.54 35.57
CA TRP A 612 -37.96 29.32 34.15
C TRP A 612 -38.80 30.47 33.59
N ILE A 613 -38.30 31.18 32.58
CA ILE A 613 -38.92 32.39 32.02
C ILE A 613 -39.11 32.21 30.51
N ASN A 614 -40.36 32.32 30.03
CA ASN A 614 -40.69 32.23 28.60
C ASN A 614 -41.34 33.54 28.14
N GLY A 615 -40.76 34.20 27.14
CA GLY A 615 -41.25 35.44 26.55
C GLY A 615 -42.51 35.27 25.69
N GLY A 616 -42.67 34.11 25.04
CA GLY A 616 -43.77 33.87 24.12
C GLY A 616 -43.61 34.64 22.81
N ALA A 617 -44.70 35.04 22.15
CA ALA A 617 -44.63 35.86 20.94
C ALA A 617 -44.69 37.35 21.30
N GLY A 618 -43.73 38.15 20.85
CA GLY A 618 -43.60 39.56 21.19
C GLY A 618 -42.13 39.99 21.24
N ASN A 619 -41.91 41.28 21.55
CA ASN A 619 -40.58 41.73 21.94
C ASN A 619 -40.55 41.78 23.45
N ASP A 620 -39.94 40.79 24.09
CA ASP A 620 -40.04 40.59 25.53
C ASP A 620 -38.77 41.02 26.27
N GLN A 621 -38.94 41.46 27.52
CA GLN A 621 -37.82 41.77 28.41
C GLN A 621 -37.90 40.88 29.64
N MET A 622 -36.87 40.06 29.85
CA MET A 622 -36.81 39.01 30.88
C MET A 622 -35.61 39.25 31.79
N ASP A 623 -35.75 39.01 33.09
CA ASP A 623 -34.68 39.13 34.10
C ASP A 623 -34.81 37.99 35.13
N GLY A 624 -33.76 37.17 35.28
CA GLY A 624 -33.73 35.95 36.12
C GLY A 624 -33.35 36.21 37.57
N GLY A 625 -32.55 37.25 37.83
CA GLY A 625 -32.08 37.54 39.18
C GLY A 625 -30.86 36.71 39.59
N ALA A 626 -30.96 35.83 40.59
CA ALA A 626 -29.85 34.96 41.01
C ALA A 626 -30.35 33.54 41.24
N GLY A 627 -29.58 32.54 40.80
CA GLY A 627 -30.04 31.16 40.64
C GLY A 627 -29.59 30.64 39.28
N ASP A 628 -29.66 29.33 39.07
CA ASP A 628 -29.41 28.73 37.76
C ASP A 628 -30.74 28.78 36.98
N ASP A 629 -30.92 29.83 36.17
CA ASP A 629 -32.18 30.16 35.52
C ASP A 629 -32.27 29.60 34.10
N VAL A 630 -33.48 29.47 33.56
CA VAL A 630 -33.73 28.98 32.21
C VAL A 630 -34.65 29.93 31.46
N PHE A 631 -34.20 30.43 30.31
CA PHE A 631 -34.93 31.39 29.50
C PHE A 631 -35.32 30.83 28.14
N SER A 632 -36.51 31.19 27.66
CA SER A 632 -36.94 30.98 26.28
C SER A 632 -37.45 32.32 25.74
N GLY A 633 -36.78 32.85 24.71
CA GLY A 633 -37.17 34.10 24.03
C GLY A 633 -38.58 34.04 23.48
N GLY A 634 -38.87 32.96 22.76
CA GLY A 634 -40.04 32.91 21.89
C GLY A 634 -39.83 33.77 20.64
N GLY A 635 -40.92 34.19 19.99
CA GLY A 635 -40.85 34.88 18.70
C GLY A 635 -40.83 36.40 18.84
N GLY A 636 -39.78 37.06 18.36
CA GLY A 636 -39.64 38.52 18.28
C GLY A 636 -38.26 39.00 18.75
N SER A 637 -38.13 40.28 19.09
CA SER A 637 -36.85 40.87 19.53
C SER A 637 -36.79 40.96 21.05
N ASP A 638 -36.23 39.93 21.67
CA ASP A 638 -36.18 39.81 23.13
C ASP A 638 -34.91 40.40 23.75
N THR A 639 -35.01 40.78 25.02
CA THR A 639 -33.91 41.24 25.85
C THR A 639 -33.89 40.45 27.14
N ILE A 640 -32.88 39.59 27.31
CA ILE A 640 -32.74 38.69 28.46
C ILE A 640 -31.61 39.16 29.36
N PHE A 641 -31.91 39.34 30.64
CA PHE A 641 -30.96 39.56 31.72
C PHE A 641 -30.89 38.29 32.55
N ALA A 642 -29.92 37.43 32.26
CA ALA A 642 -29.86 36.10 32.88
C ALA A 642 -29.71 36.15 34.40
N GLY A 643 -28.93 37.11 34.90
CA GLY A 643 -28.71 37.26 36.32
C GLY A 643 -27.40 36.61 36.76
N GLY A 644 -27.39 35.98 37.92
CA GLY A 644 -26.23 35.29 38.47
C GLY A 644 -26.51 33.83 38.83
N GLY A 645 -25.91 32.92 38.09
CA GLY A 645 -25.88 31.47 38.28
C GLY A 645 -25.42 30.82 36.98
N ASN A 646 -25.66 29.52 36.81
CA ASN A 646 -25.49 28.83 35.54
C ASN A 646 -26.82 28.90 34.78
N ASP A 647 -26.98 29.96 33.98
CA ASP A 647 -28.23 30.23 33.29
C ASP A 647 -28.24 29.63 31.88
N ASP A 648 -29.29 28.89 31.54
CA ASP A 648 -29.54 28.35 30.21
C ASP A 648 -30.45 29.32 29.43
N ILE A 649 -29.94 29.90 28.34
CA ILE A 649 -30.72 30.82 27.50
C ILE A 649 -31.01 30.18 26.15
N PHE A 650 -32.27 29.84 25.93
CA PHE A 650 -32.78 29.38 24.64
C PHE A 650 -33.25 30.58 23.81
N GLY A 651 -32.45 30.95 22.81
CA GLY A 651 -32.90 31.84 21.74
C GLY A 651 -33.62 31.03 20.67
N ASP A 652 -34.82 31.45 20.27
CA ASP A 652 -35.42 30.94 19.05
C ASP A 652 -34.86 31.73 17.86
N TYR A 653 -34.42 31.02 16.81
CA TYR A 653 -33.98 31.65 15.57
C TYR A 653 -35.20 31.88 14.67
N GLU A 654 -35.67 33.12 14.55
CA GLU A 654 -36.51 33.51 13.40
C GLU A 654 -35.58 33.87 12.23
N ALA A 655 -35.89 33.31 11.04
CA ALA A 655 -35.22 33.63 9.78
C ALA A 655 -35.52 35.05 9.28
#